data_AF-A0A2H3IQN2-F1
#
_entry.id   AF-A0A2H3IQN2-F1
#
_cell.length_a   1.000
_cell.length_b   1.000
_cell.length_c   1.000
_cell.angle_alpha   90.00
_cell.angle_beta   90.00
_cell.angle_gamma   90.00
#
_symmetry.space_group_name_H-M   'P 1'
#
loop_
_entity.id
_entity.type
_entity.pdbx_description
1 polymer ?
#
loop_
_entity_poly.entity_id
_entity_poly.type
_entity_poly.pdbx_seq_one_letter_code
_entity_poly.pdbx_strand_id
1 'polypeptide(L)'
;MSSTTSAILYALTVSASPASTVPDDAASKPHHGKGRFHNPWDSWVELSPLSIMGEMTKRAVTGDLKWPDTTPPTVTVHKPNFLPSRETSKLRATWLGHACFYAEFPGGLRVLFDPVFEDRCSPFSWLGPKRYTKPPCDVSEIPIIDMVVISHNHYDHLSLPTVKAISKKHPNCHFFVPLGNASWFKEAGINNVTELDWWDERDLTLSPTKSGVEKVTEPDAPATKSAEIVGRISCLPCQHTSARGAFDRSKTLWASWGVESGGKKIYFGGDTGYRAVCDLKGVEDDHAEQYNLPVCPAFKQVGELRGPFDLGLIPIGAYDPRWLMSPMHADPHDAVNIFQDTKCKNALGMHWGTWVLTEEDVLEPPRKLKEAMKRNGLPETGAFDAKCDAYLNPDAPCSRCRKVGATCVISAPFKREHKRKRLSQLEHEAEELRKRLNGTNSTRPRNRITSPIGGLNGITDLSHTPQSLGSSTTGASPTQSIDPLAIHQQPLPINARPAPVVIHATTSPAGSDGPTQARTLKGVIVDAGEIDDIFQIFFQDHAPFLPILDPTTTPNAYYEQSTLLFWTIIFVASRNYNKNPTLFPTLAEPVLEMVLLSMGSNAAPVFKIQSFLLFLTWPPPGFEVVFPMSGWLLHTAMQNGLHLPMASHEFGRNIRSLRSEPLQANKSILMMDLQRRSELWAYCIIVYQRACLCKGQPPRAMLDLVPDSGHKLCRQLTPILALQLRCLDIVSKCCISIFTTGVRNTSPEHERSMSALIRAHEAQLHDLVAQLPSNHNTLHPTIARLLIQVFYLYKDLSGSYDSCFTRLTSTACSVIDHLRVLYDKAETYAGSPMFIINALILASSVLLRLLKSSMSSKIDVEKAKNALFGGLNLMKYMILDAKDIASKCSTALNQLWNSPKAFRKADGSEYPTLRIRSRLVVSPVIDMACWWREEYEPDAPPTALPNNENDGSNEVSNANNSNNDLLPTPISNMANVGTEFGFLNDEFLTDFEWALDGGNGGNDYLLPPEAYSDLAWPAPTSSADLNLPPI
;
A
#
# COMPACT_ATOMS: atom_id res chain seq x y z
N MET A 1 11.36 1.59 45.82
CA MET A 1 12.26 2.75 45.94
C MET A 1 12.66 3.16 44.53
N SER A 2 11.97 4.16 43.97
CA SER A 2 12.23 4.69 42.63
C SER A 2 13.25 5.82 42.76
N SER A 3 14.49 5.56 42.39
CA SER A 3 15.55 6.57 42.32
C SER A 3 15.46 7.23 40.95
N THR A 4 14.86 8.41 40.89
CA THR A 4 14.91 9.30 39.72
C THR A 4 16.29 9.97 39.68
N THR A 5 17.28 9.30 39.09
CA THR A 5 18.54 9.95 38.72
C THR A 5 18.27 10.96 37.61
N SER A 6 18.36 12.25 37.94
CA SER A 6 18.29 13.36 37.00
C SER A 6 19.42 13.19 35.97
N ALA A 7 19.08 12.74 34.75
CA ALA A 7 20.06 12.53 33.70
C ALA A 7 20.54 13.88 33.19
N ILE A 8 21.84 14.17 33.33
CA ILE A 8 22.48 15.31 32.69
C ILE A 8 22.29 15.16 31.17
N LEU A 9 21.58 16.11 30.56
CA LEU A 9 21.40 16.16 29.11
C LEU A 9 22.71 16.60 28.45
N TYR A 10 23.13 15.89 27.42
CA TYR A 10 24.29 16.24 26.60
C TYR A 10 23.82 16.84 25.28
N ALA A 11 24.56 17.81 24.75
CA ALA A 11 24.39 18.34 23.41
C ALA A 11 25.58 17.92 22.55
N LEU A 12 25.32 17.39 21.36
CA LEU A 12 26.35 16.99 20.40
C LEU A 12 26.75 18.20 19.55
N THR A 13 28.04 18.51 19.54
CA THR A 13 28.65 19.41 18.56
C THR A 13 29.34 18.59 17.49
N VAL A 14 29.12 18.95 16.23
CA VAL A 14 29.69 18.28 15.06
C VAL A 14 30.65 19.25 14.38
N SER A 15 31.92 18.87 14.26
CA SER A 15 32.94 19.66 13.56
C SER A 15 33.53 18.88 12.39
N ALA A 16 33.99 19.60 11.36
CA ALA A 16 34.77 18.99 10.29
C ALA A 16 36.05 18.36 10.87
N SER A 17 36.31 17.09 10.55
CA SER A 17 37.57 16.45 10.90
C SER A 17 38.70 16.96 10.00
N PRO A 18 39.98 16.92 10.45
CA PRO A 18 41.13 17.09 9.57
C PRO A 18 41.07 16.11 8.39
N ALA A 19 41.63 16.50 7.23
CA ALA A 19 41.64 15.64 6.05
C ALA A 19 42.36 14.31 6.33
N SER A 20 41.60 13.23 6.32
CA SER A 20 42.13 11.86 6.38
C SER A 20 42.52 11.37 4.99
N THR A 21 43.39 10.37 4.93
CA THR A 21 43.73 9.70 3.67
C THR A 21 42.47 9.07 3.05
N VAL A 22 42.31 9.24 1.75
CA VAL A 22 41.23 8.68 0.93
C VAL A 22 41.85 7.95 -0.27
N PRO A 23 41.14 7.00 -0.90
CA PRO A 23 41.58 6.40 -2.15
C PRO A 23 41.81 7.45 -3.26
N ASP A 24 42.73 7.17 -4.19
CA ASP A 24 43.09 8.11 -5.28
C ASP A 24 41.89 8.50 -6.15
N ASP A 25 40.95 7.57 -6.35
CA ASP A 25 39.73 7.78 -7.14
C ASP A 25 38.63 8.55 -6.38
N ALA A 26 38.69 8.62 -5.04
CA ALA A 26 37.67 9.28 -4.22
C ALA A 26 37.52 10.78 -4.53
N ALA A 27 38.61 11.45 -4.93
CA ALA A 27 38.58 12.87 -5.31
C ALA A 27 37.71 13.13 -6.54
N SER A 28 37.58 12.14 -7.45
CA SER A 28 36.74 12.24 -8.63
C SER A 28 35.25 12.01 -8.36
N LYS A 29 34.90 11.54 -7.14
CA LYS A 29 33.55 11.16 -6.71
C LYS A 29 32.82 10.32 -7.76
N PRO A 30 33.37 9.15 -8.12
CA PRO A 30 32.90 8.37 -9.27
C PRO A 30 31.49 7.80 -9.07
N HIS A 31 30.93 7.85 -7.86
CA HIS A 31 29.56 7.45 -7.55
C HIS A 31 28.51 8.54 -7.84
N HIS A 32 28.92 9.78 -8.15
CA HIS A 32 28.02 10.88 -8.49
C HIS A 32 27.69 10.89 -9.99
N GLY A 33 26.42 10.61 -10.33
CA GLY A 33 25.88 10.74 -11.68
C GLY A 33 25.04 12.02 -11.88
N LYS A 34 24.41 12.15 -13.05
CA LYS A 34 23.50 13.28 -13.36
C LYS A 34 22.20 13.18 -12.57
N GLY A 35 22.20 13.71 -11.34
CA GLY A 35 21.04 13.77 -10.45
C GLY A 35 20.67 12.44 -9.79
N ARG A 36 21.56 11.44 -9.83
CA ARG A 36 21.44 10.12 -9.19
C ARG A 36 22.82 9.59 -8.81
N PHE A 37 22.87 8.72 -7.82
CA PHE A 37 24.07 7.96 -7.45
C PHE A 37 24.14 6.63 -8.19
N HIS A 38 25.35 6.10 -8.37
CA HIS A 38 25.56 4.76 -8.92
C HIS A 38 26.79 4.09 -8.29
N ASN A 39 26.85 2.77 -8.39
CA ASN A 39 28.03 2.02 -7.97
C ASN A 39 29.12 2.11 -9.06
N PRO A 40 30.39 2.41 -8.72
CA PRO A 40 31.46 2.56 -9.70
C PRO A 40 32.24 1.27 -9.97
N TRP A 41 31.94 0.17 -9.29
CA TRP A 41 32.74 -1.06 -9.32
C TRP A 41 32.18 -2.12 -10.27
N ASP A 42 33.07 -2.91 -10.88
CA ASP A 42 32.72 -4.05 -11.77
C ASP A 42 31.91 -5.15 -11.06
N SER A 43 31.95 -5.19 -9.73
CA SER A 43 31.13 -6.05 -8.89
C SER A 43 29.65 -5.64 -8.83
N TRP A 44 29.26 -4.54 -9.49
CA TRP A 44 27.87 -4.12 -9.65
C TRP A 44 27.35 -4.46 -11.05
N VAL A 45 26.21 -5.16 -11.10
CA VAL A 45 25.52 -5.48 -12.34
C VAL A 45 24.11 -4.92 -12.28
N GLU A 46 23.80 -4.00 -13.20
CA GLU A 46 22.45 -3.48 -13.33
C GLU A 46 21.61 -4.43 -14.18
N LEU A 47 20.73 -5.17 -13.52
CA LEU A 47 19.81 -6.09 -14.19
C LEU A 47 18.61 -5.33 -14.75
N SER A 48 18.24 -5.63 -16.00
CA SER A 48 17.08 -5.02 -16.65
C SER A 48 15.78 -5.46 -15.96
N PRO A 49 14.83 -4.55 -15.66
CA PRO A 49 13.54 -4.92 -15.10
C PRO A 49 12.80 -5.99 -15.92
N LEU A 50 12.95 -5.95 -17.25
CA LEU A 50 12.38 -6.93 -18.17
C LEU A 50 13.03 -8.32 -18.01
N SER A 51 14.35 -8.40 -17.83
CA SER A 51 15.04 -9.68 -17.64
C SER A 51 14.73 -10.28 -16.27
N ILE A 52 14.66 -9.45 -15.23
CA ILE A 52 14.24 -9.89 -13.89
C ILE A 52 12.83 -10.44 -13.95
N MET A 53 11.88 -9.70 -14.53
CA MET A 53 10.49 -10.13 -14.64
C MET A 53 10.36 -11.41 -15.46
N GLY A 54 11.10 -11.54 -16.57
CA GLY A 54 11.12 -12.75 -17.38
C GLY A 54 11.61 -13.98 -16.61
N GLU A 55 12.74 -13.88 -15.91
CA GLU A 55 13.31 -15.01 -15.16
C GLU A 55 12.48 -15.33 -13.91
N MET A 56 11.93 -14.33 -13.20
CA MET A 56 10.99 -14.54 -12.09
C MET A 56 9.69 -15.20 -12.55
N THR A 57 9.12 -14.78 -13.67
CA THR A 57 7.92 -15.40 -14.25
C THR A 57 8.19 -16.85 -14.64
N LYS A 58 9.35 -17.10 -15.27
CA LYS A 58 9.80 -18.45 -15.60
C LYS A 58 9.93 -19.33 -14.35
N ARG A 59 10.59 -18.85 -13.29
CA ARG A 59 10.75 -19.57 -12.02
C ARG A 59 9.42 -19.82 -11.30
N ALA A 60 8.48 -18.87 -11.37
CA ALA A 60 7.13 -19.07 -10.85
C ALA A 60 6.36 -20.15 -11.63
N VAL A 61 6.50 -20.19 -12.97
CA VAL A 61 5.87 -21.20 -13.82
C VAL A 61 6.51 -22.59 -13.68
N THR A 62 7.82 -22.66 -13.44
CA THR A 62 8.53 -23.93 -13.21
C THR A 62 8.37 -24.46 -11.78
N GLY A 63 7.90 -23.63 -10.85
CA GLY A 63 7.78 -23.99 -9.42
C GLY A 63 9.09 -23.88 -8.65
N ASP A 64 10.10 -23.22 -9.22
CA ASP A 64 11.43 -23.02 -8.62
C ASP A 64 11.48 -21.80 -7.69
N LEU A 65 10.38 -21.06 -7.55
CA LEU A 65 10.25 -19.95 -6.61
C LEU A 65 10.01 -20.50 -5.20
N LYS A 66 10.89 -20.17 -4.26
CA LYS A 66 10.76 -20.60 -2.87
C LYS A 66 10.17 -19.48 -2.02
N TRP A 67 9.25 -19.82 -1.13
CA TRP A 67 8.80 -18.90 -0.08
C TRP A 67 9.15 -19.50 1.28
N PRO A 68 9.98 -18.83 2.09
CA PRO A 68 10.39 -19.33 3.39
C PRO A 68 9.20 -19.53 4.34
N ASP A 69 9.20 -20.64 5.07
CA ASP A 69 8.22 -20.90 6.13
C ASP A 69 8.59 -20.12 7.39
N THR A 70 7.65 -19.34 7.91
CA THR A 70 7.80 -18.52 9.12
C THR A 70 6.98 -19.06 10.31
N THR A 71 6.34 -20.22 10.15
CA THR A 71 5.43 -20.84 11.14
C THR A 71 6.13 -21.33 12.41
N PRO A 72 7.33 -21.93 12.38
CA PRO A 72 8.06 -22.30 13.59
C PRO A 72 8.59 -21.06 14.33
N PRO A 73 8.71 -21.06 15.68
CA PRO A 73 9.46 -20.00 16.38
C PRO A 73 10.94 -20.09 15.96
N THR A 74 11.38 -19.17 15.11
CA THR A 74 12.71 -19.24 14.47
C THR A 74 13.77 -18.56 15.31
N VAL A 75 13.56 -17.31 15.71
CA VAL A 75 14.52 -16.52 16.50
C VAL A 75 13.94 -16.21 17.89
N THR A 76 14.67 -16.60 18.94
CA THR A 76 14.24 -16.32 20.32
C THR A 76 14.46 -14.84 20.66
N VAL A 77 13.40 -14.17 21.10
CA VAL A 77 13.44 -12.76 21.50
C VAL A 77 13.79 -12.66 22.98
N HIS A 78 14.82 -11.89 23.31
CA HIS A 78 15.25 -11.62 24.68
C HIS A 78 15.04 -10.14 25.02
N LYS A 79 14.54 -9.86 26.24
CA LYS A 79 14.45 -8.49 26.73
C LYS A 79 15.85 -7.89 26.88
N PRO A 80 16.16 -6.73 26.27
CA PRO A 80 17.45 -6.07 26.38
C PRO A 80 17.75 -5.63 27.81
N ASN A 81 19.04 -5.60 28.16
CA ASN A 81 19.52 -5.04 29.41
C ASN A 81 20.46 -3.87 29.11
N PHE A 82 19.91 -2.66 29.04
CA PHE A 82 20.66 -1.43 28.80
C PHE A 82 21.36 -0.95 30.07
N LEU A 83 22.53 -0.32 29.95
CA LEU A 83 23.14 0.33 31.12
C LEU A 83 22.30 1.55 31.54
N PRO A 84 22.03 1.70 32.85
CA PRO A 84 21.32 2.87 33.35
C PRO A 84 22.18 4.15 33.28
N SER A 85 23.51 4.01 33.17
CA SER A 85 24.45 5.13 33.07
C SER A 85 25.36 5.02 31.84
N ARG A 86 26.06 6.11 31.53
CA ARG A 86 27.02 6.18 30.42
C ARG A 86 28.34 5.46 30.71
N GLU A 87 28.60 5.13 31.98
CA GLU A 87 29.87 4.54 32.42
C GLU A 87 29.97 3.07 32.02
N THR A 88 30.98 2.74 31.22
CA THR A 88 31.35 1.37 30.89
C THR A 88 32.81 1.30 30.51
N SER A 89 33.50 0.23 30.88
CA SER A 89 34.87 -0.05 30.42
C SER A 89 34.91 -0.89 29.14
N LYS A 90 33.74 -1.32 28.63
CA LYS A 90 33.61 -2.25 27.51
C LYS A 90 32.69 -1.68 26.44
N LEU A 91 33.04 -1.96 25.18
CA LEU A 91 32.14 -1.81 24.06
C LEU A 91 31.04 -2.87 24.16
N ARG A 92 29.79 -2.45 24.11
CA ARG A 92 28.63 -3.36 24.08
C ARG A 92 27.80 -3.05 22.85
N ALA A 93 27.29 -4.09 22.20
CA ALA A 93 26.33 -3.98 21.12
C ALA A 93 25.14 -4.88 21.44
N THR A 94 23.94 -4.33 21.28
CA THR A 94 22.68 -5.05 21.48
C THR A 94 21.95 -5.10 20.16
N TRP A 95 21.69 -6.31 19.66
CA TRP A 95 20.90 -6.50 18.46
C TRP A 95 19.41 -6.33 18.79
N LEU A 96 18.75 -5.41 18.11
CA LEU A 96 17.33 -5.10 18.32
C LEU A 96 16.43 -5.64 17.18
N GLY A 97 17.01 -6.46 16.30
CA GLY A 97 16.34 -7.06 15.14
C GLY A 97 16.81 -6.43 13.83
N HIS A 98 16.81 -7.22 12.76
CA HIS A 98 17.23 -6.83 11.42
C HIS A 98 18.62 -6.16 11.38
N ALA A 99 18.72 -4.92 10.90
CA ALA A 99 19.93 -4.09 10.94
C ALA A 99 20.03 -3.17 12.17
N CYS A 100 19.05 -3.21 13.09
CA CYS A 100 18.98 -2.32 14.24
C CYS A 100 19.93 -2.77 15.36
N PHE A 101 20.91 -1.93 15.70
CA PHE A 101 21.85 -2.17 16.80
C PHE A 101 21.98 -0.96 17.70
N TYR A 102 21.96 -1.21 19.01
CA TYR A 102 22.30 -0.22 20.03
C TYR A 102 23.71 -0.45 20.57
N ALA A 103 24.60 0.52 20.40
CA ALA A 103 25.99 0.46 20.80
C ALA A 103 26.30 1.38 21.99
N GLU A 104 26.97 0.82 22.99
CA GLU A 104 27.40 1.50 24.21
C GLU A 104 28.93 1.54 24.25
N PHE A 105 29.51 2.71 23.96
CA PHE A 105 30.96 2.90 23.93
C PHE A 105 31.53 3.18 25.33
N PRO A 106 32.79 2.77 25.59
CA PRO A 106 33.49 3.11 26.83
C PRO A 106 33.65 4.62 27.07
N GLY A 107 33.69 5.41 26.00
CA GLY A 107 33.74 6.87 26.08
C GLY A 107 32.46 7.52 26.57
N GLY A 108 31.36 6.76 26.76
CA GLY A 108 30.06 7.28 27.17
C GLY A 108 29.08 7.57 26.03
N LEU A 109 29.55 7.48 24.77
CA LEU A 109 28.73 7.64 23.57
C LEU A 109 27.73 6.49 23.42
N ARG A 110 26.49 6.81 23.02
CA ARG A 110 25.40 5.87 22.76
C ARG A 110 24.84 6.06 21.35
N VAL A 111 24.99 5.02 20.52
CA VAL A 111 24.69 5.07 19.09
C VAL A 111 23.63 4.04 18.74
N LEU A 112 22.65 4.44 17.93
CA LEU A 112 21.63 3.54 17.40
C LEU A 112 21.74 3.49 15.87
N PHE A 113 21.91 2.30 15.31
CA PHE A 113 22.04 2.09 13.86
C PHE A 113 20.71 1.60 13.27
N ASP A 114 20.31 2.13 12.10
CA ASP A 114 19.13 1.74 11.30
C ASP A 114 17.89 1.32 12.12
N PRO A 115 17.35 2.22 12.98
CA PRO A 115 16.26 1.84 13.86
C PRO A 115 14.92 1.71 13.14
N VAL A 116 14.38 0.50 13.13
CA VAL A 116 13.02 0.16 12.69
C VAL A 116 12.38 -0.76 13.73
N PHE A 117 11.29 -0.30 14.34
CA PHE A 117 10.56 -1.01 15.40
C PHE A 117 9.16 -1.47 14.94
N GLU A 118 8.77 -1.08 13.73
CA GLU A 118 7.46 -1.31 13.15
C GLU A 118 7.23 -2.77 12.79
N ASP A 119 5.96 -3.16 12.72
CA ASP A 119 5.57 -4.50 12.32
C ASP A 119 5.84 -4.78 10.83
N ARG A 120 5.88 -3.75 10.01
CA ARG A 120 6.09 -3.86 8.56
C ARG A 120 7.11 -2.86 8.05
N CYS A 121 8.03 -3.33 7.22
CA CYS A 121 8.95 -2.49 6.47
C CYS A 121 8.30 -2.03 5.15
N SER A 122 7.39 -1.06 5.25
CA SER A 122 6.55 -0.60 4.13
C SER A 122 6.07 0.84 4.32
N PRO A 123 5.73 1.57 3.24
CA PRO A 123 5.01 2.83 3.35
C PRO A 123 3.63 2.71 4.00
N PHE A 124 3.07 1.50 4.07
CA PHE A 124 1.74 1.23 4.59
C PHE A 124 1.79 0.27 5.77
N SER A 125 1.01 0.54 6.82
CA SER A 125 0.91 -0.33 8.01
C SER A 125 0.24 -1.68 7.74
N TRP A 126 -0.48 -1.82 6.63
CA TRP A 126 -1.26 -3.01 6.28
C TRP A 126 -0.69 -3.84 5.12
N LEU A 127 0.23 -3.28 4.32
CA LEU A 127 0.83 -3.91 3.14
C LEU A 127 2.35 -4.03 3.30
N GLY A 128 2.98 -4.98 2.61
CA GLY A 128 4.44 -5.19 2.65
C GLY A 128 4.89 -6.20 3.71
N PRO A 129 6.20 -6.55 3.74
CA PRO A 129 6.69 -7.65 4.57
C PRO A 129 6.39 -7.42 6.05
N LYS A 130 5.73 -8.38 6.69
CA LYS A 130 5.48 -8.36 8.14
C LYS A 130 6.62 -9.05 8.85
N ARG A 131 7.05 -8.50 9.98
CA ARG A 131 8.05 -9.13 10.84
C ARG A 131 7.49 -10.45 11.37
N TYR A 132 8.32 -11.50 11.37
CA TYR A 132 7.99 -12.75 12.07
C TYR A 132 8.64 -12.81 13.45
N THR A 133 9.71 -12.02 13.68
CA THR A 133 10.35 -11.88 15.00
C THR A 133 9.97 -10.55 15.62
N LYS A 134 9.27 -10.58 16.76
CA LYS A 134 8.82 -9.38 17.51
C LYS A 134 9.99 -8.48 17.95
N PRO A 135 9.76 -7.17 18.16
CA PRO A 135 10.81 -6.29 18.67
C PRO A 135 11.14 -6.68 20.10
N PRO A 136 12.42 -6.67 20.50
CA PRO A 136 12.83 -7.07 21.83
C PRO A 136 12.50 -6.02 22.91
N CYS A 137 12.28 -4.76 22.50
CA CYS A 137 11.86 -3.66 23.37
C CYS A 137 11.15 -2.57 22.55
N ASP A 138 10.56 -1.60 23.25
CA ASP A 138 10.09 -0.34 22.66
C ASP A 138 11.19 0.74 22.67
N VAL A 139 11.08 1.75 21.79
CA VAL A 139 11.97 2.93 21.78
C VAL A 139 11.94 3.67 23.13
N SER A 140 10.78 3.67 23.80
CA SER A 140 10.59 4.21 25.15
C SER A 140 11.36 3.47 26.24
N GLU A 141 11.92 2.28 25.97
CA GLU A 141 12.77 1.55 26.92
C GLU A 141 14.28 1.85 26.77
N ILE A 142 14.71 2.45 25.65
CA ILE A 142 16.14 2.76 25.42
C ILE A 142 16.52 4.04 26.20
N PRO A 143 17.40 3.96 27.21
CA PRO A 143 17.56 5.04 28.19
C PRO A 143 18.23 6.30 27.61
N ILE A 144 19.20 6.13 26.72
CA ILE A 144 20.04 7.23 26.20
C ILE A 144 20.34 6.97 24.73
N ILE A 145 20.03 7.93 23.86
CA ILE A 145 20.44 7.92 22.45
C ILE A 145 21.06 9.28 22.13
N ASP A 146 22.36 9.29 21.84
CA ASP A 146 23.07 10.53 21.47
C ASP A 146 23.03 10.77 19.97
N MET A 147 23.11 9.70 19.20
CA MET A 147 23.07 9.77 17.76
C MET A 147 22.45 8.54 17.13
N VAL A 148 21.75 8.77 16.03
CA VAL A 148 21.20 7.75 15.14
C VAL A 148 21.98 7.78 13.84
N VAL A 149 22.38 6.62 13.34
CA VAL A 149 23.12 6.47 12.10
C VAL A 149 22.26 5.67 11.12
N ILE A 150 22.02 6.25 9.94
CA ILE A 150 21.22 5.65 8.87
C ILE A 150 22.14 5.23 7.73
N SER A 151 22.07 3.98 7.28
CA SER A 151 22.84 3.50 6.12
C SER A 151 22.25 3.96 4.79
N HIS A 152 20.93 3.89 4.65
CA HIS A 152 20.19 4.27 3.44
C HIS A 152 18.68 4.36 3.73
N ASN A 153 17.88 4.68 2.72
CA ASN A 153 16.49 5.07 2.92
C ASN A 153 15.44 3.99 2.63
N HIS A 154 15.79 2.71 2.51
CA HIS A 154 14.77 1.66 2.40
C HIS A 154 13.93 1.54 3.68
N TYR A 155 12.72 0.99 3.56
CA TYR A 155 11.73 0.98 4.64
C TYR A 155 12.11 0.09 5.83
N ASP A 156 12.97 -0.89 5.62
CA ASP A 156 13.52 -1.78 6.65
C ASP A 156 14.75 -1.20 7.38
N HIS A 157 15.25 -0.03 6.95
CA HIS A 157 16.38 0.69 7.57
C HIS A 157 16.02 2.09 8.07
N LEU A 158 15.03 2.73 7.46
CA LEU A 158 14.58 4.08 7.80
C LEU A 158 13.06 4.14 7.94
N SER A 159 12.60 4.29 9.19
CA SER A 159 11.19 4.38 9.52
C SER A 159 10.78 5.70 10.16
N LEU A 160 9.76 6.35 9.58
CA LEU A 160 9.26 7.65 10.01
C LEU A 160 8.70 7.65 11.44
N PRO A 161 7.81 6.70 11.84
CA PRO A 161 7.33 6.64 13.22
C PRO A 161 8.45 6.44 14.23
N THR A 162 9.41 5.56 13.94
CA THR A 162 10.57 5.31 14.82
C THR A 162 11.44 6.55 15.00
N VAL A 163 11.87 7.24 13.92
CA VAL A 163 12.74 8.42 14.06
C VAL A 163 12.03 9.59 14.77
N LYS A 164 10.72 9.74 14.55
CA LYS A 164 9.88 10.71 15.30
C LYS A 164 9.79 10.35 16.78
N ALA A 165 9.59 9.08 17.12
CA ALA A 165 9.56 8.61 18.51
C ALA A 165 10.91 8.85 19.21
N ILE A 166 12.03 8.59 18.51
CA ILE A 166 13.38 8.87 19.02
C ILE A 166 13.56 10.38 19.24
N SER A 167 13.26 11.21 18.24
CA SER A 167 13.43 12.67 18.33
C SER A 167 12.57 13.28 19.44
N LYS A 168 11.35 12.78 19.64
CA LYS A 168 10.46 13.21 20.73
C LYS A 168 11.03 12.86 22.11
N LYS A 169 11.62 11.67 22.26
CA LYS A 169 12.14 11.18 23.55
C LYS A 169 13.53 11.73 23.85
N HIS A 170 14.37 11.87 22.84
CA HIS A 170 15.77 12.31 22.90
C HIS A 170 15.95 13.54 22.01
N PRO A 171 15.49 14.73 22.45
CA PRO A 171 15.49 15.94 21.60
C PRO A 171 16.88 16.39 21.16
N ASN A 172 17.92 16.05 21.93
CA ASN A 172 19.32 16.34 21.59
C ASN A 172 19.98 15.25 20.73
N CYS A 173 19.25 14.19 20.35
CA CYS A 173 19.76 13.15 19.47
C CYS A 173 20.07 13.73 18.10
N HIS A 174 21.25 13.40 17.57
CA HIS A 174 21.68 13.85 16.25
C HIS A 174 21.64 12.72 15.22
N PHE A 175 21.10 12.99 14.04
CA PHE A 175 20.96 12.02 12.97
C PHE A 175 22.09 12.18 11.95
N PHE A 176 22.82 11.11 11.67
CA PHE A 176 23.81 11.05 10.60
C PHE A 176 23.27 10.20 9.46
N VAL A 177 23.21 10.80 8.28
CA VAL A 177 22.56 10.21 7.11
C VAL A 177 23.43 10.37 5.86
N PRO A 178 23.29 9.50 4.86
CA PRO A 178 23.99 9.69 3.59
C PRO A 178 23.37 10.85 2.82
N LEU A 179 24.15 11.45 1.92
CA LEU A 179 23.76 12.57 1.07
C LEU A 179 22.39 12.38 0.39
N GLY A 180 21.52 13.40 0.45
CA GLY A 180 20.19 13.43 -0.15
C GLY A 180 19.04 13.07 0.80
N ASN A 181 19.32 12.65 2.04
CA ASN A 181 18.31 12.25 3.02
C ASN A 181 17.95 13.34 4.06
N ALA A 182 18.74 14.39 4.29
CA ALA A 182 18.43 15.39 5.32
C ALA A 182 17.16 16.19 5.02
N SER A 183 16.83 16.43 3.76
CA SER A 183 15.55 17.09 3.40
C SER A 183 14.37 16.30 3.95
N TRP A 184 14.40 14.97 3.80
CA TRP A 184 13.37 14.07 4.32
C TRP A 184 13.24 14.15 5.86
N PHE A 185 14.36 14.25 6.57
CA PHE A 185 14.36 14.45 8.04
C PHE A 185 13.81 15.83 8.44
N LYS A 186 14.21 16.89 7.73
CA LYS A 186 13.73 18.26 7.97
C LYS A 186 12.23 18.39 7.71
N GLU A 187 11.73 17.79 6.63
CA GLU A 187 10.29 17.68 6.33
C GLU A 187 9.53 16.91 7.41
N ALA A 188 10.18 15.93 8.06
CA ALA A 188 9.63 15.21 9.20
C ALA A 188 9.69 15.99 10.53
N GLY A 189 10.25 17.21 10.54
CA GLY A 189 10.41 18.06 11.72
C GLY A 189 11.69 17.81 12.54
N ILE A 190 12.66 17.05 11.99
CA ILE A 190 13.90 16.69 12.67
C ILE A 190 15.06 17.52 12.08
N ASN A 191 15.51 18.53 12.84
CA ASN A 191 16.51 19.48 12.37
C ASN A 191 17.96 19.11 12.73
N ASN A 192 18.16 18.30 13.77
CA ASN A 192 19.48 17.83 14.21
C ASN A 192 19.96 16.70 13.29
N VAL A 193 20.31 17.05 12.04
CA VAL A 193 20.71 16.08 11.02
C VAL A 193 21.97 16.56 10.29
N THR A 194 22.90 15.65 10.01
CA THR A 194 24.08 15.88 9.19
C THR A 194 24.14 14.88 8.06
N GLU A 195 24.19 15.39 6.83
CA GLU A 195 24.46 14.61 5.63
C GLU A 195 25.96 14.48 5.40
N LEU A 196 26.38 13.29 4.99
CA LEU A 196 27.77 12.99 4.66
C LEU A 196 27.85 12.20 3.34
N ASP A 197 28.86 12.51 2.56
CA ASP A 197 29.25 11.77 1.36
C ASP A 197 30.28 10.68 1.71
N TRP A 198 30.54 9.74 0.81
CA TRP A 198 31.57 8.72 1.04
C TRP A 198 32.93 9.37 1.32
N TRP A 199 33.60 8.83 2.33
CA TRP A 199 34.87 9.28 2.89
C TRP A 199 34.83 10.58 3.70
N ASP A 200 33.67 11.22 3.85
CA ASP A 200 33.53 12.34 4.78
C ASP A 200 33.63 11.86 6.24
N GLU A 201 34.29 12.66 7.07
CA GLU A 201 34.40 12.42 8.52
C GLU A 201 33.99 13.64 9.33
N ARG A 202 33.41 13.39 10.50
CA ARG A 202 33.09 14.43 11.48
C ARG A 202 33.58 14.03 12.86
N ASP A 203 34.23 14.99 13.51
CA ASP A 203 34.61 14.90 14.92
C ASP A 203 33.41 15.32 15.76
N LEU A 204 33.20 14.58 16.84
CA LEU A 204 32.03 14.64 17.71
C LEU A 204 32.49 15.05 19.11
N THR A 205 31.86 16.07 19.67
CA THR A 205 32.04 16.45 21.07
C THR A 205 30.68 16.59 21.73
N LEU A 206 30.37 15.76 22.73
CA LEU A 206 29.19 15.92 23.55
C LEU A 206 29.58 16.60 24.85
N SER A 207 28.99 17.77 25.08
CA SER A 207 29.19 18.54 26.30
C SER A 207 27.90 18.56 27.14
N PRO A 208 28.00 18.56 28.48
CA PRO A 208 26.85 18.72 29.36
C PRO A 208 26.11 20.04 29.07
N THR A 209 24.80 19.99 28.88
CA THR A 209 23.97 21.19 28.75
C THR A 209 23.80 21.88 30.12
N LYS A 210 23.92 23.21 30.15
CA LYS A 210 23.83 24.02 31.38
C LYS A 210 22.40 24.31 31.85
N SER A 211 21.37 23.72 31.25
CA SER A 211 20.00 24.18 31.45
C SER A 211 19.26 23.41 32.55
N GLY A 212 19.02 24.08 33.68
CA GLY A 212 17.73 24.00 34.39
C GLY A 212 17.58 23.09 35.60
N VAL A 213 18.64 22.66 36.31
CA VAL A 213 18.47 22.05 37.64
C VAL A 213 18.77 23.10 38.71
N GLU A 214 17.72 23.72 39.27
CA GLU A 214 17.84 24.36 40.58
C GLU A 214 18.38 23.32 41.57
N LYS A 215 19.51 23.67 42.18
CA LYS A 215 20.13 22.90 43.25
C LYS A 215 19.14 22.78 44.40
N VAL A 216 18.53 21.60 44.58
CA VAL A 216 18.20 21.14 45.92
C VAL A 216 19.44 20.41 46.43
N THR A 217 20.20 21.13 47.26
CA THR A 217 21.36 20.62 47.97
C THR A 217 20.91 19.61 49.02
N GLU A 218 21.18 18.32 48.81
CA GLU A 218 21.56 17.43 49.90
C GLU A 218 23.10 17.36 49.95
N PRO A 219 23.73 17.62 51.11
CA PRO A 219 25.17 17.46 51.28
C PRO A 219 25.48 15.98 51.45
N ASP A 220 26.30 15.41 50.55
CA ASP A 220 27.21 14.25 50.78
C ASP A 220 27.44 13.33 49.57
N ALA A 221 26.97 13.66 48.36
CA ALA A 221 27.39 12.93 47.14
C ALA A 221 28.64 13.57 46.49
N PRO A 222 29.74 12.82 46.26
CA PRO A 222 30.92 13.34 45.57
C PRO A 222 30.57 13.79 44.15
N ALA A 223 30.81 15.06 43.83
CA ALA A 223 30.59 15.63 42.51
C ALA A 223 31.56 15.00 41.48
N THR A 224 31.11 13.98 40.74
CA THR A 224 31.78 13.49 39.55
C THR A 224 31.73 14.56 38.47
N LYS A 225 32.89 15.16 38.14
CA LYS A 225 33.04 16.09 37.00
C LYS A 225 32.57 15.37 35.73
N SER A 226 31.47 15.81 35.15
CA SER A 226 30.97 15.36 33.85
C SER A 226 31.99 15.74 32.77
N ALA A 227 32.79 14.77 32.33
CA ALA A 227 33.79 14.93 31.28
C ALA A 227 33.13 15.01 29.89
N GLU A 228 33.74 15.77 28.98
CA GLU A 228 33.30 15.81 27.58
C GLU A 228 33.50 14.44 26.92
N ILE A 229 32.50 14.00 26.15
CA ILE A 229 32.57 12.75 25.40
C ILE A 229 33.01 13.09 23.99
N VAL A 230 34.10 12.50 23.54
CA VAL A 230 34.61 12.69 22.17
C VAL A 230 34.45 11.44 21.32
N GLY A 231 34.25 11.64 20.04
CA GLY A 231 34.19 10.57 19.05
C GLY A 231 34.43 11.05 17.63
N ARG A 232 34.38 10.13 16.69
CA ARG A 232 34.44 10.39 15.26
C ARG A 232 33.46 9.49 14.53
N ILE A 233 32.79 10.04 13.54
CA ILE A 233 32.00 9.28 12.57
C ILE A 233 32.55 9.46 11.16
N SER A 234 32.65 8.36 10.43
CA SER A 234 33.13 8.29 9.05
C SER A 234 32.03 7.69 8.18
N CYS A 235 31.60 8.41 7.15
CA CYS A 235 30.72 7.87 6.10
C CYS A 235 31.58 7.08 5.12
N LEU A 236 31.30 5.79 4.95
CA LEU A 236 32.14 4.86 4.21
C LEU A 236 31.36 4.26 3.04
N PRO A 237 32.02 3.90 1.93
CA PRO A 237 31.35 3.30 0.80
C PRO A 237 30.75 1.91 1.12
N CYS A 238 29.67 1.58 0.43
CA CYS A 238 29.14 0.23 0.31
C CYS A 238 28.44 0.06 -1.06
N GLN A 239 28.14 -1.18 -1.46
CA GLN A 239 27.58 -1.51 -2.76
C GLN A 239 26.08 -1.84 -2.66
N HIS A 240 25.22 -0.85 -2.86
CA HIS A 240 23.76 -1.00 -2.73
C HIS A 240 22.99 -0.02 -3.62
N THR A 241 21.70 0.22 -3.32
CA THR A 241 20.84 1.22 -3.99
C THR A 241 19.93 1.91 -2.96
N SER A 242 19.10 2.86 -3.40
CA SER A 242 18.14 3.57 -2.55
C SER A 242 16.83 3.80 -3.29
N ALA A 243 15.69 3.75 -2.60
CA ALA A 243 14.37 4.07 -3.13
C ALA A 243 13.30 4.09 -2.02
N ARG A 244 12.37 5.04 -2.06
CA ARG A 244 11.15 5.01 -1.23
C ARG A 244 9.87 5.08 -2.06
N GLY A 245 9.93 5.62 -3.27
CA GLY A 245 8.81 5.74 -4.18
C GLY A 245 9.09 5.12 -5.56
N ALA A 246 8.14 5.27 -6.48
CA ALA A 246 8.26 4.70 -7.82
C ALA A 246 9.28 5.43 -8.73
N PHE A 247 9.74 6.64 -8.35
CA PHE A 247 10.52 7.52 -9.22
C PHE A 247 11.75 8.15 -8.55
N ASP A 248 12.17 7.64 -7.39
CA ASP A 248 13.29 8.18 -6.61
C ASP A 248 14.49 7.22 -6.50
N ARG A 249 14.49 6.13 -7.29
CA ARG A 249 15.60 5.18 -7.30
C ARG A 249 16.95 5.86 -7.50
N SER A 250 17.86 5.62 -6.56
CA SER A 250 19.21 6.18 -6.47
C SER A 250 19.28 7.71 -6.41
N LYS A 251 18.22 8.42 -5.99
CA LYS A 251 18.29 9.88 -5.76
C LYS A 251 19.00 10.25 -4.46
N THR A 252 19.09 9.33 -3.51
CA THR A 252 19.83 9.52 -2.26
C THR A 252 20.96 8.49 -2.17
N LEU A 253 22.00 8.81 -1.42
CA LEU A 253 23.16 7.94 -1.25
C LEU A 253 22.85 6.80 -0.26
N TRP A 254 23.62 5.72 -0.36
CA TRP A 254 23.71 4.61 0.60
C TRP A 254 25.14 4.54 1.13
N ALA A 255 25.34 4.14 2.38
CA ALA A 255 26.66 4.13 2.99
C ALA A 255 26.81 3.05 4.08
N SER A 256 28.05 2.59 4.26
CA SER A 256 28.51 1.97 5.50
C SER A 256 29.07 3.06 6.43
N TRP A 257 29.33 2.74 7.70
CA TRP A 257 29.73 3.72 8.70
C TRP A 257 30.83 3.21 9.62
N GLY A 258 31.80 4.08 9.91
CA GLY A 258 32.79 3.89 10.98
C GLY A 258 32.46 4.80 12.15
N VAL A 259 32.41 4.27 13.37
CA VAL A 259 32.22 5.08 14.59
C VAL A 259 33.31 4.78 15.61
N GLU A 260 34.00 5.82 16.06
CA GLU A 260 35.06 5.74 17.06
C GLU A 260 34.71 6.54 18.31
N SER A 261 34.87 5.96 19.49
CA SER A 261 34.81 6.68 20.78
C SER A 261 35.45 5.85 21.90
N GLY A 262 36.10 6.51 22.87
CA GLY A 262 36.71 5.85 24.03
C GLY A 262 37.74 4.76 23.66
N GLY A 263 38.50 4.97 22.58
CA GLY A 263 39.50 4.02 22.07
C GLY A 263 38.91 2.74 21.48
N LYS A 264 37.63 2.76 21.08
CA LYS A 264 36.94 1.64 20.42
C LYS A 264 36.33 2.06 19.10
N LYS A 265 36.37 1.16 18.11
CA LYS A 265 35.85 1.38 16.75
C LYS A 265 34.81 0.34 16.35
N ILE A 266 33.66 0.79 15.84
CA ILE A 266 32.63 -0.04 15.20
C ILE A 266 32.64 0.23 13.69
N TYR A 267 32.57 -0.84 12.90
CA TYR A 267 32.18 -0.80 11.49
C TYR A 267 30.74 -1.27 11.36
N PHE A 268 29.88 -0.48 10.72
CA PHE A 268 28.50 -0.82 10.41
C PHE A 268 28.34 -0.90 8.88
N GLY A 269 28.10 -2.10 8.35
CA GLY A 269 28.15 -2.37 6.92
C GLY A 269 27.00 -1.78 6.11
N GLY A 270 25.87 -1.48 6.74
CA GLY A 270 24.60 -1.26 6.04
C GLY A 270 24.20 -2.46 5.18
N ASP A 271 23.29 -2.26 4.24
CA ASP A 271 23.06 -3.24 3.17
C ASP A 271 24.11 -3.09 2.10
N THR A 272 24.67 -4.22 1.68
CA THR A 272 25.72 -4.21 0.68
C THR A 272 25.91 -5.57 0.02
N GLY A 273 26.21 -5.56 -1.27
CA GLY A 273 26.82 -6.68 -1.98
C GLY A 273 28.34 -6.68 -1.83
N TYR A 274 28.96 -7.83 -2.07
CA TYR A 274 30.42 -7.97 -2.14
C TYR A 274 30.90 -8.32 -3.56
N ARG A 275 30.13 -9.14 -4.28
CA ARG A 275 30.49 -9.66 -5.61
C ARG A 275 29.28 -9.72 -6.55
N ALA A 276 29.53 -9.78 -7.86
CA ALA A 276 28.49 -10.06 -8.85
C ALA A 276 28.53 -11.53 -9.31
N VAL A 277 27.39 -12.20 -9.28
CA VAL A 277 27.18 -13.56 -9.78
C VAL A 277 26.28 -13.47 -11.02
N CYS A 278 26.80 -13.76 -12.21
CA CYS A 278 26.03 -13.68 -13.47
C CYS A 278 25.53 -15.07 -13.92
N ASP A 279 24.22 -15.25 -14.12
CA ASP A 279 23.48 -16.46 -14.59
C ASP A 279 24.30 -17.76 -14.67
N LEU A 280 24.72 -18.25 -13.50
CA LEU A 280 25.47 -19.48 -13.35
C LEU A 280 24.51 -20.67 -13.26
N LYS A 281 23.90 -21.06 -14.39
CA LYS A 281 23.07 -22.28 -14.45
C LYS A 281 23.91 -23.51 -14.11
N GLY A 282 23.57 -24.18 -13.01
CA GLY A 282 24.23 -25.42 -12.57
C GLY A 282 25.48 -25.22 -11.72
N VAL A 283 25.72 -24.03 -11.16
CA VAL A 283 26.79 -23.82 -10.19
C VAL A 283 26.30 -24.11 -8.78
N GLU A 284 26.94 -25.10 -8.14
CA GLU A 284 26.64 -25.50 -6.76
C GLU A 284 27.34 -24.61 -5.72
N ASP A 285 28.47 -23.97 -6.08
CA ASP A 285 29.28 -23.11 -5.19
C ASP A 285 29.94 -21.96 -5.99
N ASP A 286 29.38 -20.75 -5.90
CA ASP A 286 29.89 -19.50 -6.51
C ASP A 286 31.12 -18.93 -5.80
N HIS A 287 31.58 -19.55 -4.70
CA HIS A 287 32.81 -19.22 -3.99
C HIS A 287 33.97 -20.18 -4.30
N ALA A 288 33.76 -21.17 -5.18
CA ALA A 288 34.83 -22.05 -5.62
C ALA A 288 35.92 -21.28 -6.39
N GLU A 289 37.19 -21.66 -6.18
CA GLU A 289 38.36 -20.95 -6.75
C GLU A 289 38.32 -20.83 -8.29
N GLN A 290 37.58 -21.71 -8.97
CA GLN A 290 37.40 -21.66 -10.41
C GLN A 290 36.59 -20.44 -10.90
N TYR A 291 35.77 -19.82 -10.04
CA TYR A 291 34.93 -18.68 -10.40
C TYR A 291 35.60 -17.38 -9.95
N ASN A 292 36.44 -16.80 -10.82
CA ASN A 292 37.10 -15.51 -10.59
C ASN A 292 36.11 -14.34 -10.81
N LEU A 293 35.15 -14.19 -9.88
CA LEU A 293 34.10 -13.16 -9.94
C LEU A 293 34.63 -11.79 -9.46
N PRO A 294 34.14 -10.67 -10.03
CA PRO A 294 34.54 -9.35 -9.59
C PRO A 294 34.04 -9.06 -8.17
N VAL A 295 34.91 -8.50 -7.34
CA VAL A 295 34.64 -8.13 -5.94
C VAL A 295 34.79 -6.62 -5.74
N CYS A 296 34.01 -6.07 -4.80
CA CYS A 296 34.02 -4.65 -4.49
C CYS A 296 35.32 -4.30 -3.73
N PRO A 297 36.21 -3.45 -4.31
CA PRO A 297 37.49 -3.11 -3.68
C PRO A 297 37.35 -2.22 -2.44
N ALA A 298 36.18 -1.58 -2.27
CA ALA A 298 35.94 -0.58 -1.24
C ALA A 298 36.13 -1.12 0.19
N PHE A 299 35.77 -2.38 0.45
CA PHE A 299 35.91 -2.99 1.78
C PHE A 299 37.37 -3.09 2.22
N LYS A 300 38.25 -3.48 1.31
CA LYS A 300 39.69 -3.55 1.56
C LYS A 300 40.27 -2.16 1.79
N GLN A 301 39.87 -1.19 0.99
CA GLN A 301 40.25 0.22 1.18
C GLN A 301 39.80 0.74 2.56
N VAL A 302 38.57 0.42 2.98
CA VAL A 302 38.05 0.76 4.32
C VAL A 302 38.91 0.16 5.43
N GLY A 303 39.24 -1.13 5.35
CA GLY A 303 40.09 -1.79 6.35
C GLY A 303 41.53 -1.28 6.36
N GLU A 304 42.07 -0.86 5.22
CA GLU A 304 43.40 -0.25 5.10
C GLU A 304 43.46 1.18 5.64
N LEU A 305 42.43 1.99 5.37
CA LEU A 305 42.45 3.42 5.66
C LEU A 305 41.78 3.80 6.98
N ARG A 306 40.90 2.97 7.54
CA ARG A 306 40.15 3.26 8.78
C ARG A 306 40.23 2.15 9.83
N GLY A 307 40.41 0.92 9.37
CA GLY A 307 40.62 -0.25 10.23
C GLY A 307 41.96 -0.22 10.99
N PRO A 308 42.18 -1.19 11.90
CA PRO A 308 41.26 -2.26 12.26
C PRO A 308 40.11 -1.78 13.15
N PHE A 309 38.94 -2.39 12.97
CA PHE A 309 37.75 -2.13 13.82
C PHE A 309 37.66 -3.19 14.94
N ASP A 310 37.17 -2.81 16.12
CA ASP A 310 37.00 -3.75 17.23
C ASP A 310 35.78 -4.66 17.04
N LEU A 311 34.73 -4.14 16.38
CA LEU A 311 33.48 -4.83 16.11
C LEU A 311 32.92 -4.43 14.73
N GLY A 312 32.60 -5.41 13.89
CA GLY A 312 31.83 -5.25 12.65
C GLY A 312 30.37 -5.66 12.83
N LEU A 313 29.44 -4.88 12.31
CA LEU A 313 28.02 -5.24 12.18
C LEU A 313 27.78 -5.45 10.68
N ILE A 314 27.67 -6.71 10.25
CA ILE A 314 27.81 -7.10 8.83
C ILE A 314 26.57 -7.89 8.41
N PRO A 315 25.91 -7.55 7.29
CA PRO A 315 24.70 -8.24 6.85
C PRO A 315 25.02 -9.68 6.43
N ILE A 316 24.10 -10.61 6.71
CA ILE A 316 24.23 -12.02 6.32
C ILE A 316 22.96 -12.58 5.65
N GLY A 317 21.89 -11.80 5.55
CA GLY A 317 20.60 -12.20 4.99
C GLY A 317 20.27 -11.46 3.68
N ALA A 318 19.08 -11.73 3.13
CA ALA A 318 18.56 -11.10 1.92
C ALA A 318 19.34 -11.40 0.62
N TYR A 319 19.93 -12.60 0.48
CA TYR A 319 20.89 -12.89 -0.59
C TYR A 319 20.43 -13.91 -1.66
N ASP A 320 19.26 -14.55 -1.53
CA ASP A 320 18.77 -15.55 -2.50
C ASP A 320 17.61 -15.01 -3.35
N PRO A 321 17.62 -15.17 -4.69
CA PRO A 321 18.58 -15.90 -5.51
C PRO A 321 19.86 -15.11 -5.80
N ARG A 322 21.02 -15.79 -5.72
CA ARG A 322 22.35 -15.16 -5.88
C ARG A 322 22.51 -14.36 -7.19
N TRP A 323 22.02 -14.86 -8.31
CA TRP A 323 22.14 -14.18 -9.61
C TRP A 323 21.46 -12.80 -9.64
N LEU A 324 20.46 -12.58 -8.78
CA LEU A 324 19.73 -11.31 -8.66
C LEU A 324 20.29 -10.46 -7.52
N MET A 325 20.52 -11.09 -6.36
CA MET A 325 20.76 -10.39 -5.10
C MET A 325 22.25 -10.14 -4.83
N SER A 326 23.19 -10.94 -5.36
CA SER A 326 24.61 -10.82 -4.99
C SER A 326 25.22 -9.43 -5.21
N PRO A 327 24.88 -8.66 -6.27
CA PRO A 327 25.43 -7.32 -6.45
C PRO A 327 24.98 -6.33 -5.36
N MET A 328 23.90 -6.61 -4.63
CA MET A 328 23.32 -5.69 -3.65
C MET A 328 23.25 -6.21 -2.22
N HIS A 329 23.31 -7.53 -2.00
CA HIS A 329 23.30 -8.17 -0.69
C HIS A 329 24.35 -9.28 -0.60
N ALA A 330 25.17 -9.20 0.45
CA ALA A 330 26.18 -10.17 0.80
C ALA A 330 25.51 -11.43 1.36
N ASP A 331 25.91 -12.58 0.84
CA ASP A 331 25.61 -13.84 1.52
C ASP A 331 26.59 -14.04 2.71
N PRO A 332 26.40 -15.09 3.52
CA PRO A 332 27.30 -15.35 4.66
C PRO A 332 28.77 -15.60 4.28
N HIS A 333 29.08 -16.07 3.07
CA HIS A 333 30.46 -16.18 2.60
C HIS A 333 31.05 -14.81 2.26
N ASP A 334 30.31 -13.97 1.55
CA ASP A 334 30.64 -12.57 1.31
C ASP A 334 30.85 -11.80 2.62
N ALA A 335 30.00 -12.03 3.63
CA ALA A 335 30.12 -11.40 4.95
C ALA A 335 31.44 -11.73 5.66
N VAL A 336 31.96 -12.95 5.50
CA VAL A 336 33.29 -13.33 6.04
C VAL A 336 34.41 -12.60 5.29
N ASN A 337 34.29 -12.42 3.97
CA ASN A 337 35.27 -11.63 3.21
C ASN A 337 35.24 -10.16 3.62
N ILE A 338 34.05 -9.56 3.77
CA ILE A 338 33.89 -8.19 4.28
C ILE A 338 34.52 -8.06 5.68
N PHE A 339 34.31 -9.02 6.57
CA PHE A 339 34.92 -9.05 7.90
C PHE A 339 36.45 -9.01 7.85
N GLN A 340 37.07 -9.80 6.96
CA GLN A 340 38.52 -9.84 6.78
C GLN A 340 39.05 -8.56 6.12
N ASP A 341 38.42 -8.11 5.04
CA ASP A 341 38.83 -6.94 4.25
C ASP A 341 38.75 -5.64 5.07
N THR A 342 37.72 -5.51 5.91
CA THR A 342 37.57 -4.37 6.84
C THR A 342 38.47 -4.50 8.08
N LYS A 343 39.17 -5.63 8.25
CA LYS A 343 40.05 -5.92 9.40
C LYS A 343 39.33 -5.79 10.73
N CYS A 344 38.08 -6.26 10.79
CA CYS A 344 37.33 -6.33 12.04
C CYS A 344 37.94 -7.41 12.95
N LYS A 345 38.03 -7.14 14.26
CA LYS A 345 38.51 -8.13 15.25
C LYS A 345 37.43 -9.13 15.63
N ASN A 346 36.19 -8.66 15.72
CA ASN A 346 34.98 -9.45 15.96
C ASN A 346 33.86 -8.90 15.08
N ALA A 347 32.81 -9.67 14.85
CA ALA A 347 31.61 -9.23 14.15
C ALA A 347 30.33 -9.77 14.78
N LEU A 348 29.20 -9.20 14.38
CA LEU A 348 27.85 -9.71 14.61
C LEU A 348 27.11 -9.68 13.28
N GLY A 349 26.45 -10.80 12.94
CA GLY A 349 25.63 -10.91 11.74
C GLY A 349 24.31 -10.14 11.91
N MET A 350 23.92 -9.38 10.89
CA MET A 350 22.68 -8.59 10.85
C MET A 350 21.85 -8.85 9.59
N HIS A 351 20.73 -8.13 9.43
CA HIS A 351 19.85 -8.21 8.25
C HIS A 351 19.18 -9.57 8.02
N TRP A 352 19.06 -10.38 9.08
CA TRP A 352 18.42 -11.70 9.02
C TRP A 352 17.45 -11.88 10.20
N GLY A 353 16.65 -12.95 10.18
CA GLY A 353 15.90 -13.37 11.35
C GLY A 353 14.73 -12.47 11.74
N THR A 354 14.30 -11.51 10.89
CA THR A 354 13.27 -10.51 11.24
C THR A 354 12.14 -10.40 10.21
N TRP A 355 12.48 -10.13 8.94
CA TRP A 355 11.55 -10.11 7.80
C TRP A 355 11.95 -11.15 6.76
N VAL A 356 11.00 -11.60 5.94
CA VAL A 356 11.26 -12.38 4.73
C VAL A 356 11.31 -11.40 3.57
N LEU A 357 12.52 -11.11 3.09
CA LEU A 357 12.75 -10.17 1.98
C LEU A 357 13.06 -10.91 0.66
N THR A 358 13.43 -12.17 0.75
CA THR A 358 14.04 -13.00 -0.30
C THR A 358 13.72 -14.49 -0.07
N GLU A 359 14.29 -15.37 -0.88
CA GLU A 359 13.91 -16.78 -0.96
C GLU A 359 14.64 -17.72 0.03
N GLU A 360 15.69 -17.26 0.74
CA GLU A 360 16.44 -18.13 1.65
C GLU A 360 15.63 -18.54 2.89
N ASP A 361 15.86 -19.76 3.37
CA ASP A 361 15.27 -20.20 4.63
C ASP A 361 15.73 -19.29 5.79
N VAL A 362 14.79 -18.95 6.68
CA VAL A 362 14.99 -17.98 7.76
C VAL A 362 16.11 -18.34 8.74
N LEU A 363 16.49 -19.62 8.87
CA LEU A 363 17.60 -20.10 9.72
C LEU A 363 18.84 -20.51 8.92
N GLU A 364 18.81 -20.36 7.59
CA GLU A 364 19.95 -20.63 6.74
C GLU A 364 21.14 -19.66 6.97
N PRO A 365 20.95 -18.33 7.13
CA PRO A 365 22.07 -17.39 7.23
C PRO A 365 23.10 -17.74 8.33
N PRO A 366 22.71 -18.04 9.58
CA PRO A 366 23.68 -18.41 10.62
C PRO A 366 24.35 -19.77 10.37
N ARG A 367 23.67 -20.70 9.69
CA ARG A 367 24.23 -22.01 9.33
C ARG A 367 25.33 -21.83 8.28
N LYS A 368 25.02 -21.14 7.18
CA LYS A 368 25.99 -20.82 6.13
C LYS A 368 27.14 -19.95 6.62
N LEU A 369 26.89 -19.04 7.58
CA LEU A 369 27.97 -18.26 8.20
C LEU A 369 29.01 -19.14 8.90
N LYS A 370 28.57 -20.18 9.60
CA LYS A 370 29.48 -21.14 10.25
C LYS A 370 30.29 -21.93 9.23
N GLU A 371 29.66 -22.34 8.13
CA GLU A 371 30.32 -23.00 7.01
C GLU A 371 31.36 -22.09 6.35
N ALA A 372 31.02 -20.82 6.13
CA ALA A 372 31.91 -19.80 5.59
C ALA A 372 33.11 -19.50 6.49
N MET A 373 32.90 -19.37 7.80
CA MET A 373 33.97 -19.19 8.77
C MET A 373 34.94 -20.39 8.74
N LYS A 374 34.40 -21.61 8.75
CA LYS A 374 35.20 -22.84 8.68
C LYS A 374 36.04 -22.90 7.41
N ARG A 375 35.45 -22.53 6.26
CA ARG A 375 36.14 -22.51 4.96
C ARG A 375 37.33 -21.55 4.94
N ASN A 376 37.20 -20.40 5.62
CA ASN A 376 38.25 -19.38 5.70
C ASN A 376 39.22 -19.56 6.88
N GLY A 377 39.20 -20.73 7.55
CA GLY A 377 40.07 -21.02 8.69
C GLY A 377 39.79 -20.18 9.94
N LEU A 378 38.61 -19.55 10.02
CA LEU A 378 38.17 -18.80 11.18
C LEU A 378 37.49 -19.73 12.19
N PRO A 379 37.61 -19.46 13.50
CA PRO A 379 36.93 -20.27 14.50
C PRO A 379 35.42 -20.14 14.33
N GLU A 380 34.72 -21.28 14.23
CA GLU A 380 33.25 -21.35 14.08
C GLU A 380 32.47 -20.64 15.21
N THR A 381 33.16 -20.30 16.31
CA THR A 381 32.62 -19.57 17.45
C THR A 381 33.64 -18.56 17.96
N GLY A 382 33.22 -17.33 18.28
CA GLY A 382 34.08 -16.28 18.82
C GLY A 382 34.42 -15.14 17.84
N ALA A 383 34.37 -15.38 16.53
CA ALA A 383 34.54 -14.33 15.52
C ALA A 383 33.22 -13.59 15.24
N PHE A 384 32.12 -14.33 15.05
CA PHE A 384 30.75 -13.79 14.88
C PHE A 384 29.81 -14.04 16.09
N ASP A 385 30.28 -14.75 17.13
CA ASP A 385 29.49 -15.18 18.30
C ASP A 385 30.15 -14.76 19.63
N ALA A 386 29.37 -14.27 20.60
CA ALA A 386 29.83 -14.09 21.98
C ALA A 386 29.80 -15.44 22.75
N LYS A 387 30.97 -16.05 23.03
CA LYS A 387 31.06 -17.38 23.68
C LYS A 387 30.49 -17.43 25.11
N CYS A 388 29.69 -18.47 25.37
CA CYS A 388 29.44 -19.06 26.69
C CYS A 388 29.81 -20.55 26.63
N ASP A 389 30.82 -20.96 27.40
CA ASP A 389 31.31 -22.35 27.50
C ASP A 389 30.76 -23.08 28.73
N ALA A 390 29.62 -22.64 29.28
CA ALA A 390 28.94 -23.31 30.40
C ALA A 390 28.58 -24.78 30.11
N TYR A 391 28.58 -25.20 28.84
CA TYR A 391 28.30 -26.57 28.42
C TYR A 391 29.46 -27.55 28.69
N LEU A 392 30.71 -27.05 28.86
CA LEU A 392 31.87 -27.90 29.16
C LEU A 392 31.89 -28.38 30.61
N ASN A 393 31.38 -27.56 31.53
CA ASN A 393 31.24 -27.92 32.94
C ASN A 393 29.94 -27.34 33.49
N PRO A 394 28.87 -28.14 33.56
CA PRO A 394 27.54 -27.65 33.92
C PRO A 394 27.43 -27.02 35.31
N ASP A 395 28.29 -27.47 36.22
CA ASP A 395 28.30 -27.08 37.62
C ASP A 395 29.24 -25.88 37.88
N ALA A 396 29.91 -25.38 36.84
CA ALA A 396 30.80 -24.23 36.93
C ALA A 396 30.28 -23.02 36.12
N PRO A 397 30.58 -21.79 36.56
CA PRO A 397 30.44 -20.62 35.72
C PRO A 397 31.27 -20.79 34.44
N CYS A 398 30.69 -20.40 33.31
CA CYS A 398 31.41 -20.35 32.05
C CYS A 398 32.67 -19.48 32.21
N SER A 399 33.75 -19.77 31.48
CA SER A 399 35.00 -19.02 31.51
C SER A 399 34.78 -17.52 31.37
N ARG A 400 33.74 -17.10 30.63
CA ARG A 400 33.30 -15.70 30.57
C ARG A 400 32.81 -15.19 31.92
N CYS A 401 31.78 -15.80 32.52
CA CYS A 401 31.23 -15.44 33.83
C CYS A 401 32.31 -15.45 34.92
N ARG A 402 33.23 -16.41 34.85
CA ARG A 402 34.40 -16.51 35.72
C ARG A 402 35.36 -15.32 35.56
N LYS A 403 35.64 -14.92 34.32
CA LYS A 403 36.53 -13.79 33.98
C LYS A 403 35.93 -12.43 34.34
N VAL A 404 34.59 -12.31 34.32
CA VAL A 404 33.90 -11.04 34.61
C VAL A 404 33.31 -10.97 36.02
N GLY A 405 33.54 -11.98 36.87
CA GLY A 405 33.06 -12.01 38.26
C GLY A 405 31.53 -12.00 38.40
N ALA A 406 30.80 -12.53 37.41
CA ALA A 406 29.34 -12.51 37.37
C ALA A 406 28.73 -13.90 37.65
N THR A 407 27.58 -13.93 38.32
CA THR A 407 26.83 -15.16 38.58
C THR A 407 26.28 -15.74 37.27
N CYS A 408 26.55 -17.03 37.02
CA CYS A 408 26.11 -17.74 35.83
C CYS A 408 24.74 -18.40 36.09
N VAL A 409 23.64 -17.75 35.68
CA VAL A 409 22.26 -18.21 35.94
C VAL A 409 21.61 -18.75 34.66
N ILE A 410 20.92 -19.88 34.76
CA ILE A 410 20.04 -20.43 33.71
C ILE A 410 18.60 -20.42 34.24
N SER A 411 17.67 -19.78 33.53
CA SER A 411 16.27 -19.68 33.94
C SER A 411 15.48 -20.96 33.63
N ALA A 412 14.58 -21.35 34.54
CA ALA A 412 13.60 -22.42 34.32
C ALA A 412 12.49 -21.94 33.35
N PRO A 413 11.92 -22.80 32.47
CA PRO A 413 11.76 -24.25 32.58
C PRO A 413 12.84 -25.08 31.86
N PHE A 414 13.95 -24.47 31.41
CA PHE A 414 14.97 -25.18 30.64
C PHE A 414 15.85 -26.07 31.53
N LYS A 415 15.73 -27.39 31.35
CA LYS A 415 16.66 -28.38 31.91
C LYS A 415 17.81 -28.61 30.93
N ARG A 416 19.05 -28.66 31.41
CA ARG A 416 20.23 -29.00 30.58
C ARG A 416 20.15 -30.46 30.14
N GLU A 417 19.82 -30.71 28.86
CA GLU A 417 19.86 -32.06 28.28
C GLU A 417 20.83 -32.14 27.10
N HIS A 418 21.63 -33.19 27.08
CA HIS A 418 22.67 -33.41 26.08
C HIS A 418 22.05 -34.02 24.81
N LYS A 419 21.85 -33.21 23.76
CA LYS A 419 21.14 -33.60 22.51
C LYS A 419 21.62 -34.94 21.92
N ARG A 420 22.94 -35.20 21.90
CA ARG A 420 23.51 -36.50 21.44
C ARG A 420 23.18 -37.67 22.35
N LYS A 421 23.11 -37.46 23.67
CA LYS A 421 22.76 -38.51 24.63
C LYS A 421 21.27 -38.84 24.55
N ARG A 422 20.42 -37.82 24.39
CA ARG A 422 18.97 -38.00 24.18
C ARG A 422 18.67 -38.67 22.86
N LEU A 423 19.34 -38.29 21.78
CA LEU A 423 19.19 -38.92 20.47
C LEU A 423 19.58 -40.40 20.53
N SER A 424 20.71 -40.73 21.17
CA SER A 424 21.14 -42.12 21.36
C SER A 424 20.20 -42.93 22.25
N GLN A 425 19.63 -42.32 23.30
CA GLN A 425 18.60 -42.96 24.13
C GLN A 425 17.33 -43.26 23.33
N LEU A 426 16.86 -42.30 22.53
CA LEU A 426 15.68 -42.47 21.67
C LEU A 426 15.92 -43.48 20.55
N GLU A 427 17.12 -43.52 19.98
CA GLU A 427 17.53 -44.54 19.01
C GLU A 427 17.54 -45.93 19.66
N HIS A 428 18.00 -46.05 20.90
CA HIS A 428 18.00 -47.31 21.63
C HIS A 428 16.58 -47.77 21.99
N GLU A 429 15.72 -46.87 22.47
CA GLU A 429 14.30 -47.15 22.73
C GLU A 429 13.55 -47.55 21.44
N ALA A 430 13.83 -46.86 20.32
CA ALA A 430 13.24 -47.18 19.02
C ALA A 430 13.69 -48.56 18.50
N GLU A 431 14.96 -48.93 18.71
CA GLU A 431 15.48 -50.24 18.36
C GLU A 431 14.88 -51.35 19.22
N GLU A 432 14.67 -51.09 20.51
CA GLU A 432 14.04 -52.04 21.43
C GLU A 432 12.55 -52.25 21.11
N LEU A 433 11.83 -51.18 20.77
CA LEU A 433 10.44 -51.23 20.31
C LEU A 433 10.30 -51.96 18.97
N ARG A 434 11.23 -51.72 18.02
CA ARG A 434 11.28 -52.46 16.75
C ARG A 434 11.53 -53.96 16.97
N LYS A 435 12.41 -54.33 17.90
CA LYS A 435 12.63 -55.74 18.26
C LYS A 435 11.41 -56.39 18.88
N ARG A 436 10.66 -55.68 19.73
CA ARG A 436 9.39 -56.17 20.31
C ARG A 436 8.32 -56.37 19.23
N LEU A 437 8.18 -55.42 18.30
CA LEU A 437 7.26 -55.53 17.16
C LEU A 437 7.63 -56.68 16.19
N ASN A 438 8.92 -56.89 15.95
CA ASN A 438 9.41 -57.97 15.09
C ASN A 438 9.39 -59.35 15.75
N GLY A 439 9.31 -59.44 17.08
CA GLY A 439 9.15 -60.69 17.82
C GLY A 439 7.73 -61.27 17.77
N THR A 440 6.72 -60.48 17.40
CA THR A 440 5.30 -60.86 17.51
C THR A 440 4.61 -61.32 16.23
N ASN A 441 5.26 -61.36 15.06
CA ASN A 441 4.58 -61.74 13.81
C ASN A 441 5.29 -62.88 13.06
N SER A 442 5.08 -64.11 13.52
CA SER A 442 5.32 -65.33 12.72
C SER A 442 4.01 -66.09 12.51
N THR A 443 3.24 -65.68 11.50
CA THR A 443 2.31 -66.54 10.75
C THR A 443 2.08 -65.95 9.35
N ARG A 444 2.57 -66.67 8.33
CA ARG A 444 2.44 -66.48 6.86
C ARG A 444 0.98 -66.64 6.33
N PRO A 445 0.66 -66.47 5.02
CA PRO A 445 1.48 -66.08 3.83
C PRO A 445 0.85 -65.11 2.75
N ARG A 446 1.77 -64.48 1.98
CA ARG A 446 1.82 -64.14 0.53
C ARG A 446 0.65 -63.46 -0.23
N ASN A 447 0.95 -62.31 -0.87
CA ASN A 447 1.33 -62.27 -2.31
C ASN A 447 2.00 -60.95 -2.75
N ARG A 448 2.94 -61.07 -3.69
CA ARG A 448 3.82 -60.04 -4.28
C ARG A 448 3.13 -59.28 -5.41
N ILE A 449 3.54 -58.03 -5.68
CA ILE A 449 4.18 -57.60 -6.95
C ILE A 449 4.96 -56.30 -6.69
N THR A 450 6.18 -56.28 -7.23
CA THR A 450 7.26 -55.28 -7.13
C THR A 450 7.37 -54.49 -8.42
N SER A 451 7.64 -53.18 -8.33
CA SER A 451 8.14 -52.35 -9.44
C SER A 451 9.68 -52.31 -9.42
N PRO A 452 10.36 -52.28 -10.59
CA PRO A 452 11.77 -51.93 -10.65
C PRO A 452 12.03 -50.63 -11.42
N ILE A 453 13.06 -49.91 -10.98
CA ILE A 453 13.82 -48.88 -11.72
C ILE A 453 15.12 -49.55 -12.20
N GLY A 454 15.59 -49.22 -13.41
CA GLY A 454 17.03 -49.18 -13.71
C GLY A 454 17.46 -49.63 -15.12
N GLY A 455 18.26 -48.78 -15.80
CA GLY A 455 19.52 -49.23 -16.42
C GLY A 455 19.72 -49.08 -17.95
N LEU A 456 20.58 -48.11 -18.30
CA LEU A 456 21.72 -48.12 -19.25
C LEU A 456 21.58 -48.40 -20.78
N ASN A 457 22.23 -47.48 -21.52
CA ASN A 457 23.13 -47.64 -22.68
C ASN A 457 22.62 -48.02 -24.10
N GLY A 458 22.89 -47.11 -25.05
CA GLY A 458 23.75 -47.41 -26.21
C GLY A 458 23.13 -47.58 -27.60
N ILE A 459 23.68 -46.80 -28.55
CA ILE A 459 24.09 -47.23 -29.92
C ILE A 459 23.10 -47.02 -31.10
N THR A 460 23.52 -46.07 -31.96
CA THR A 460 23.50 -45.97 -33.44
C THR A 460 22.21 -46.00 -34.27
N ASP A 461 22.02 -44.91 -35.03
CA ASP A 461 22.16 -44.81 -36.50
C ASP A 461 21.38 -45.79 -37.39
N LEU A 462 20.49 -45.24 -38.24
CA LEU A 462 20.50 -45.36 -39.72
C LEU A 462 19.11 -45.07 -40.33
N SER A 463 19.12 -44.04 -41.20
CA SER A 463 18.47 -43.93 -42.51
C SER A 463 17.38 -44.93 -42.91
N HIS A 464 16.24 -44.44 -43.42
CA HIS A 464 16.02 -44.32 -44.87
C HIS A 464 14.68 -43.65 -45.20
N THR A 465 14.76 -42.87 -46.27
CA THR A 465 13.78 -42.08 -47.05
C THR A 465 12.77 -42.98 -47.80
N PRO A 466 12.04 -42.47 -48.82
CA PRO A 466 10.95 -41.49 -48.80
C PRO A 466 9.73 -42.03 -49.59
N GLN A 467 8.62 -41.31 -49.66
CA GLN A 467 7.85 -41.32 -50.90
C GLN A 467 7.05 -40.03 -51.10
N SER A 468 7.27 -39.47 -52.28
CA SER A 468 6.68 -38.27 -52.85
C SER A 468 5.32 -38.56 -53.47
N LEU A 469 4.51 -37.52 -53.66
CA LEU A 469 3.71 -37.20 -54.86
C LEU A 469 2.95 -35.92 -54.49
N GLY A 470 2.89 -34.83 -55.23
CA GLY A 470 3.40 -34.46 -56.55
C GLY A 470 2.72 -33.13 -56.94
N SER A 471 3.44 -32.30 -57.72
CA SER A 471 2.97 -31.34 -58.75
C SER A 471 1.83 -30.35 -58.41
N SER A 472 1.86 -29.05 -58.73
CA SER A 472 2.64 -28.29 -59.73
C SER A 472 2.19 -26.81 -59.73
N THR A 473 3.14 -25.87 -59.92
CA THR A 473 3.11 -24.63 -60.77
C THR A 473 1.85 -23.74 -60.80
N THR A 474 1.83 -22.40 -60.80
CA THR A 474 2.75 -21.29 -61.20
C THR A 474 1.95 -19.99 -61.01
N GLY A 475 2.60 -18.83 -60.84
CA GLY A 475 1.97 -17.54 -61.19
C GLY A 475 2.37 -16.34 -60.32
N ALA A 476 2.85 -15.28 -60.96
CA ALA A 476 3.53 -14.12 -60.39
C ALA A 476 2.61 -12.97 -59.92
N SER A 477 3.21 -12.03 -59.17
CA SER A 477 2.71 -10.76 -58.61
C SER A 477 2.00 -9.83 -59.61
N PRO A 478 1.18 -8.82 -59.19
CA PRO A 478 1.72 -7.55 -58.64
C PRO A 478 0.83 -6.81 -57.59
N THR A 479 1.46 -5.80 -57.00
CA THR A 479 0.98 -4.71 -56.11
C THR A 479 -0.31 -3.99 -56.53
N GLN A 480 -1.21 -3.70 -55.58
CA GLN A 480 -2.12 -2.52 -55.61
C GLN A 480 -2.45 -2.00 -54.20
N SER A 481 -2.46 -0.67 -54.09
CA SER A 481 -2.85 0.19 -52.95
C SER A 481 -4.32 0.61 -53.05
N ILE A 482 -5.14 0.45 -52.00
CA ILE A 482 -6.46 1.13 -51.87
C ILE A 482 -6.79 1.46 -50.39
N ASP A 483 -7.34 2.67 -50.24
CA ASP A 483 -7.88 3.44 -49.10
C ASP A 483 -8.82 2.71 -48.12
N PRO A 484 -8.91 3.13 -46.83
CA PRO A 484 -9.79 2.55 -45.82
C PRO A 484 -10.96 3.48 -45.47
N LEU A 485 -12.17 3.28 -46.02
CA LEU A 485 -13.44 3.76 -45.43
C LEU A 485 -14.62 3.38 -46.36
N ALA A 486 -15.30 2.28 -46.07
CA ALA A 486 -16.74 2.07 -46.33
C ALA A 486 -17.11 0.60 -46.12
N ILE A 487 -17.78 0.24 -45.01
CA ILE A 487 -18.79 -0.83 -45.02
C ILE A 487 -19.97 -0.42 -44.13
N HIS A 488 -21.16 -0.57 -44.73
CA HIS A 488 -22.50 -0.19 -44.31
C HIS A 488 -22.93 -0.57 -42.88
N GLN A 489 -23.57 0.39 -42.20
CA GLN A 489 -24.39 0.20 -41.01
C GLN A 489 -25.88 0.10 -41.39
N GLN A 490 -26.58 -0.91 -40.89
CA GLN A 490 -28.03 -0.89 -40.75
C GLN A 490 -28.39 -0.69 -39.26
N PRO A 491 -29.43 0.11 -38.94
CA PRO A 491 -29.78 0.44 -37.56
C PRO A 491 -30.65 -0.66 -36.92
N LEU A 492 -30.30 -1.10 -35.70
CA LEU A 492 -31.16 -1.94 -34.85
C LEU A 492 -31.86 -1.11 -33.76
N PRO A 493 -33.13 -1.38 -33.43
CA PRO A 493 -33.93 -0.61 -32.48
C PRO A 493 -33.64 -0.93 -31.01
N ILE A 494 -34.00 0.03 -30.15
CA ILE A 494 -33.70 0.21 -28.72
C ILE A 494 -34.24 -0.89 -27.76
N ASN A 495 -34.85 -1.98 -28.25
CA ASN A 495 -35.39 -3.07 -27.39
C ASN A 495 -34.93 -4.48 -27.78
N ALA A 496 -33.90 -4.64 -28.62
CA ALA A 496 -33.40 -5.97 -28.94
C ALA A 496 -32.44 -6.46 -27.85
N ARG A 497 -32.89 -7.43 -27.02
CA ARG A 497 -31.98 -8.33 -26.29
C ARG A 497 -30.91 -8.82 -27.28
N PRO A 498 -29.59 -8.66 -27.00
CA PRO A 498 -28.62 -9.42 -27.75
C PRO A 498 -28.95 -10.90 -27.55
N ALA A 499 -29.11 -11.65 -28.65
CA ALA A 499 -29.26 -13.09 -28.57
C ALA A 499 -28.07 -13.65 -27.75
N PRO A 500 -28.29 -14.62 -26.84
CA PRO A 500 -27.20 -15.20 -26.08
C PRO A 500 -26.20 -15.81 -27.06
N VAL A 501 -24.99 -15.25 -27.04
CA VAL A 501 -23.92 -15.72 -27.90
C VAL A 501 -23.24 -16.87 -27.17
N VAL A 502 -23.58 -18.08 -27.62
CA VAL A 502 -23.12 -19.40 -27.12
C VAL A 502 -21.65 -19.37 -26.69
N ILE A 503 -21.42 -19.62 -25.41
CA ILE A 503 -20.12 -20.04 -24.91
C ILE A 503 -19.92 -21.49 -25.34
N HIS A 504 -18.96 -21.77 -26.21
CA HIS A 504 -18.32 -23.08 -26.18
C HIS A 504 -17.47 -23.13 -24.92
N ALA A 505 -18.07 -23.67 -23.86
CA ALA A 505 -17.35 -24.00 -22.65
C ALA A 505 -16.20 -24.93 -23.06
N THR A 506 -15.03 -24.70 -22.47
CA THR A 506 -14.10 -25.81 -22.27
C THR A 506 -14.85 -26.80 -21.41
N THR A 507 -15.43 -27.83 -22.05
CA THR A 507 -16.12 -28.99 -21.45
C THR A 507 -16.70 -28.71 -20.07
N SER A 508 -17.98 -28.35 -19.99
CA SER A 508 -18.74 -28.41 -18.72
C SER A 508 -18.42 -29.75 -18.05
N PRO A 509 -18.02 -29.77 -16.75
CA PRO A 509 -17.97 -31.00 -16.01
C PRO A 509 -19.35 -31.67 -16.14
N ALA A 510 -19.39 -32.98 -16.36
CA ALA A 510 -20.61 -33.73 -16.67
C ALA A 510 -21.63 -33.82 -15.49
N GLY A 511 -21.78 -32.76 -14.68
CA GLY A 511 -22.68 -32.66 -13.53
C GLY A 511 -23.34 -31.30 -13.29
N SER A 512 -23.09 -30.26 -14.10
CA SER A 512 -23.58 -28.88 -13.86
C SER A 512 -25.00 -28.56 -14.39
N ASP A 513 -25.62 -29.49 -15.11
CA ASP A 513 -26.95 -29.31 -15.76
C ASP A 513 -28.13 -29.80 -14.88
N GLY A 514 -27.85 -30.18 -13.63
CA GLY A 514 -28.87 -30.54 -12.64
C GLY A 514 -29.60 -29.32 -12.05
N PRO A 515 -30.71 -29.53 -11.30
CA PRO A 515 -31.40 -28.45 -10.61
C PRO A 515 -30.46 -27.67 -9.70
N THR A 516 -30.70 -26.37 -9.56
CA THR A 516 -29.93 -25.48 -8.68
C THR A 516 -29.87 -26.07 -7.28
N GLN A 517 -28.69 -26.05 -6.66
CA GLN A 517 -28.46 -26.59 -5.33
C GLN A 517 -28.39 -25.46 -4.30
N ALA A 518 -28.97 -25.68 -3.11
CA ALA A 518 -28.81 -24.76 -1.99
C ALA A 518 -27.32 -24.61 -1.61
N ARG A 519 -26.92 -23.41 -1.22
CA ARG A 519 -25.52 -23.08 -0.87
C ARG A 519 -25.45 -22.43 0.51
N THR A 520 -24.33 -22.61 1.18
CA THR A 520 -24.09 -22.04 2.51
C THR A 520 -22.80 -21.25 2.54
N LEU A 521 -22.83 -20.06 3.13
CA LEU A 521 -21.66 -19.23 3.39
C LEU A 521 -21.66 -18.79 4.85
N LYS A 522 -20.66 -19.23 5.63
CA LYS A 522 -20.49 -18.87 7.05
C LYS A 522 -21.77 -18.98 7.90
N GLY A 523 -22.56 -20.03 7.65
CA GLY A 523 -23.82 -20.28 8.38
C GLY A 523 -25.06 -19.64 7.76
N VAL A 524 -24.91 -18.78 6.74
CA VAL A 524 -26.04 -18.26 5.94
C VAL A 524 -26.37 -19.29 4.87
N ILE A 525 -27.58 -19.85 4.92
CA ILE A 525 -28.08 -20.82 3.93
C ILE A 525 -28.96 -20.05 2.94
N VAL A 526 -28.73 -20.26 1.65
CA VAL A 526 -29.55 -19.73 0.56
C VAL A 526 -30.12 -20.90 -0.22
N ASP A 527 -31.44 -20.99 -0.27
CA ASP A 527 -32.13 -22.11 -0.89
C ASP A 527 -32.04 -22.05 -2.42
N ALA A 528 -32.20 -23.20 -3.07
CA ALA A 528 -32.12 -23.32 -4.53
C ALA A 528 -33.05 -22.34 -5.27
N GLY A 529 -34.30 -22.20 -4.80
CA GLY A 529 -35.27 -21.29 -5.40
C GLY A 529 -34.92 -19.81 -5.19
N GLU A 530 -34.32 -19.45 -4.05
CA GLU A 530 -33.82 -18.10 -3.81
C GLU A 530 -32.64 -17.78 -4.74
N ILE A 531 -31.73 -18.75 -4.95
CA ILE A 531 -30.60 -18.59 -5.87
C ILE A 531 -31.10 -18.32 -7.30
N ASP A 532 -32.07 -19.09 -7.79
CA ASP A 532 -32.61 -18.90 -9.14
C ASP A 532 -33.28 -17.52 -9.31
N ASP A 533 -34.10 -17.10 -8.34
CA ASP A 533 -34.73 -15.77 -8.32
C ASP A 533 -33.67 -14.65 -8.35
N ILE A 534 -32.63 -14.77 -7.52
CA ILE A 534 -31.58 -13.74 -7.38
C ILE A 534 -30.72 -13.66 -8.64
N PHE A 535 -30.41 -14.78 -9.28
CA PHE A 535 -29.71 -14.79 -10.57
C PHE A 535 -30.56 -14.13 -11.67
N GLN A 536 -31.88 -14.34 -11.68
CA GLN A 536 -32.78 -13.65 -12.60
C GLN A 536 -32.75 -12.13 -12.37
N ILE A 537 -32.84 -11.68 -11.12
CA ILE A 537 -32.74 -10.27 -10.73
C ILE A 537 -31.38 -9.69 -11.16
N PHE A 538 -30.29 -10.43 -10.98
CA PHE A 538 -28.96 -9.97 -11.39
C PHE A 538 -28.91 -9.64 -12.89
N PHE A 539 -29.33 -10.58 -13.73
CA PHE A 539 -29.26 -10.40 -15.19
C PHE A 539 -30.28 -9.40 -15.72
N GLN A 540 -31.38 -9.18 -15.00
CA GLN A 540 -32.40 -8.20 -15.36
C GLN A 540 -32.01 -6.77 -14.95
N ASP A 541 -31.54 -6.59 -13.72
CA ASP A 541 -31.41 -5.26 -13.10
C ASP A 541 -29.95 -4.76 -13.02
N HIS A 542 -28.97 -5.66 -12.94
CA HIS A 542 -27.56 -5.31 -12.68
C HIS A 542 -26.69 -5.46 -13.94
N ALA A 543 -26.82 -6.58 -14.65
CA ALA A 543 -26.04 -6.86 -15.86
C ALA A 543 -26.15 -5.77 -16.95
N PRO A 544 -27.27 -5.04 -17.16
CA PRO A 544 -27.31 -3.92 -18.12
C PRO A 544 -26.31 -2.80 -17.82
N PHE A 545 -25.95 -2.59 -16.55
CA PHE A 545 -24.95 -1.58 -16.16
C PHE A 545 -23.51 -2.10 -16.27
N LEU A 546 -23.30 -3.41 -16.12
CA LEU A 546 -21.99 -4.06 -16.15
C LEU A 546 -22.08 -5.47 -16.78
N PRO A 547 -22.21 -5.57 -18.12
CA PRO A 547 -22.43 -6.82 -18.84
C PRO A 547 -21.14 -7.64 -19.00
N ILE A 548 -20.57 -8.09 -17.88
CA ILE A 548 -19.31 -8.84 -17.85
C ILE A 548 -19.50 -10.36 -17.64
N LEU A 549 -20.74 -10.80 -17.45
CA LEU A 549 -21.14 -12.19 -17.19
C LEU A 549 -22.05 -12.71 -18.30
N ASP A 550 -22.08 -14.03 -18.46
CA ASP A 550 -22.87 -14.72 -19.47
C ASP A 550 -24.21 -15.21 -18.91
N PRO A 551 -25.34 -14.74 -19.46
CA PRO A 551 -26.66 -15.13 -18.99
C PRO A 551 -27.00 -16.61 -19.26
N THR A 552 -26.22 -17.34 -20.08
CA THR A 552 -26.48 -18.77 -20.34
C THR A 552 -25.83 -19.70 -19.32
N THR A 553 -24.91 -19.21 -18.50
CA THR A 553 -24.21 -20.02 -17.50
C THR A 553 -25.11 -20.23 -16.27
N THR A 554 -25.30 -21.49 -15.86
CA THR A 554 -26.18 -21.85 -14.72
C THR A 554 -25.59 -21.41 -13.37
N PRO A 555 -26.42 -21.21 -12.32
CA PRO A 555 -25.92 -20.88 -10.99
C PRO A 555 -24.94 -21.92 -10.43
N ASN A 556 -25.22 -23.21 -10.66
CA ASN A 556 -24.33 -24.31 -10.28
C ASN A 556 -22.96 -24.20 -10.97
N ALA A 557 -22.95 -23.91 -12.28
CA ALA A 557 -21.71 -23.72 -13.04
C ALA A 557 -20.91 -22.51 -12.53
N TYR A 558 -21.56 -21.40 -12.19
CA TYR A 558 -20.89 -20.25 -11.57
C TYR A 558 -20.25 -20.61 -10.22
N TYR A 559 -20.95 -21.38 -9.38
CA TYR A 559 -20.42 -21.82 -8.09
C TYR A 559 -19.19 -22.73 -8.26
N GLU A 560 -19.24 -23.68 -9.19
CA GLU A 560 -18.14 -24.59 -9.49
C GLU A 560 -16.92 -23.87 -10.09
N GLN A 561 -17.14 -22.90 -10.98
CA GLN A 561 -16.07 -22.11 -11.60
C GLN A 561 -15.41 -21.16 -10.60
N SER A 562 -16.21 -20.49 -9.76
CA SER A 562 -15.70 -19.57 -8.74
C SER A 562 -16.74 -19.32 -7.67
N THR A 563 -16.47 -19.84 -6.48
CA THR A 563 -17.26 -19.55 -5.28
C THR A 563 -17.32 -18.06 -4.97
N LEU A 564 -16.20 -17.33 -5.16
CA LEU A 564 -16.12 -15.88 -5.00
C LEU A 564 -17.10 -15.15 -5.94
N LEU A 565 -17.07 -15.47 -7.23
CA LEU A 565 -17.92 -14.81 -8.21
C LEU A 565 -19.39 -15.11 -7.95
N PHE A 566 -19.73 -16.37 -7.68
CA PHE A 566 -21.08 -16.78 -7.32
C PHE A 566 -21.61 -15.98 -6.12
N TRP A 567 -20.88 -15.95 -5.01
CA TRP A 567 -21.35 -15.26 -3.81
C TRP A 567 -21.40 -13.74 -3.98
N THR A 568 -20.53 -13.18 -4.83
CA THR A 568 -20.61 -11.76 -5.20
C THR A 568 -21.86 -11.45 -6.01
N ILE A 569 -22.26 -12.32 -6.95
CA ILE A 569 -23.51 -12.18 -7.72
C ILE A 569 -24.71 -12.21 -6.77
N ILE A 570 -24.77 -13.20 -5.87
CA ILE A 570 -25.84 -13.32 -4.88
C ILE A 570 -25.91 -12.07 -3.99
N PHE A 571 -24.77 -11.63 -3.46
CA PHE A 571 -24.70 -10.43 -2.63
C PHE A 571 -25.21 -9.17 -3.36
N VAL A 572 -24.73 -8.91 -4.58
CA VAL A 572 -25.13 -7.73 -5.35
C VAL A 572 -26.62 -7.75 -5.66
N ALA A 573 -27.16 -8.85 -6.17
CA ALA A 573 -28.56 -8.92 -6.58
C ALA A 573 -29.54 -9.09 -5.41
N SER A 574 -29.10 -9.60 -4.26
CA SER A 574 -29.95 -9.70 -3.06
C SER A 574 -30.48 -8.36 -2.57
N ARG A 575 -29.87 -7.23 -2.98
CA ARG A 575 -30.35 -5.86 -2.71
C ARG A 575 -31.77 -5.58 -3.22
N ASN A 576 -32.15 -6.22 -4.32
CA ASN A 576 -33.47 -6.10 -4.92
C ASN A 576 -34.36 -7.32 -4.59
N TYR A 577 -33.92 -8.21 -3.69
CA TYR A 577 -34.64 -9.44 -3.38
C TYR A 577 -35.64 -9.25 -2.24
N ASN A 578 -36.88 -8.92 -2.60
CA ASN A 578 -37.92 -8.58 -1.63
C ASN A 578 -38.50 -9.79 -0.86
N LYS A 579 -38.32 -11.03 -1.34
CA LYS A 579 -38.85 -12.23 -0.66
C LYS A 579 -38.08 -12.55 0.63
N ASN A 580 -36.80 -12.17 0.71
CA ASN A 580 -35.95 -12.33 1.89
C ASN A 580 -35.09 -11.06 2.10
N PRO A 581 -35.65 -10.01 2.71
CA PRO A 581 -34.94 -8.73 2.89
C PRO A 581 -33.76 -8.82 3.88
N THR A 582 -33.68 -9.87 4.69
CA THR A 582 -32.57 -10.07 5.64
C THR A 582 -31.32 -10.66 4.98
N LEU A 583 -31.43 -11.15 3.74
CA LEU A 583 -30.36 -11.85 3.06
C LEU A 583 -29.16 -10.92 2.76
N PHE A 584 -29.42 -9.73 2.21
CA PHE A 584 -28.38 -8.74 1.89
C PHE A 584 -27.52 -8.35 3.11
N PRO A 585 -28.10 -7.87 4.24
CA PRO A 585 -27.29 -7.47 5.39
C PRO A 585 -26.55 -8.65 6.02
N THR A 586 -27.12 -9.85 5.99
CA THR A 586 -26.47 -11.05 6.55
C THR A 586 -25.30 -11.54 5.68
N LEU A 587 -25.35 -11.33 4.37
CA LEU A 587 -24.26 -11.69 3.44
C LEU A 587 -23.13 -10.65 3.36
N ALA A 588 -23.35 -9.42 3.81
CA ALA A 588 -22.40 -8.31 3.64
C ALA A 588 -21.01 -8.61 4.22
N GLU A 589 -20.93 -9.02 5.48
CA GLU A 589 -19.65 -9.33 6.15
C GLU A 589 -18.99 -10.60 5.58
N PRO A 590 -19.69 -11.76 5.42
CA PRO A 590 -19.09 -12.95 4.84
C PRO A 590 -18.54 -12.76 3.42
N VAL A 591 -19.23 -11.99 2.58
CA VAL A 591 -18.79 -11.73 1.20
C VAL A 591 -17.65 -10.72 1.16
N LEU A 592 -17.69 -9.67 1.99
CA LEU A 592 -16.57 -8.73 2.12
C LEU A 592 -15.29 -9.45 2.53
N GLU A 593 -15.35 -10.31 3.53
CA GLU A 593 -14.18 -11.09 3.96
C GLU A 593 -13.67 -12.00 2.83
N MET A 594 -14.57 -12.65 2.09
CA MET A 594 -14.18 -13.47 0.95
C MET A 594 -13.46 -12.66 -0.14
N VAL A 595 -13.97 -11.47 -0.46
CA VAL A 595 -13.35 -10.54 -1.42
C VAL A 595 -11.97 -10.12 -0.92
N LEU A 596 -11.83 -9.70 0.34
CA LEU A 596 -10.55 -9.27 0.92
C LEU A 596 -9.51 -10.40 0.96
N LEU A 597 -9.89 -11.60 1.41
CA LEU A 597 -9.01 -12.77 1.43
C LEU A 597 -8.58 -13.19 0.02
N SER A 598 -9.44 -13.02 -0.98
CA SER A 598 -9.13 -13.39 -2.36
C SER A 598 -8.01 -12.53 -2.99
N MET A 599 -7.71 -11.35 -2.43
CA MET A 599 -6.61 -10.48 -2.90
C MET A 599 -5.25 -11.17 -2.81
N GLY A 600 -5.04 -12.03 -1.81
CA GLY A 600 -3.80 -12.82 -1.63
C GLY A 600 -3.83 -14.21 -2.25
N SER A 601 -4.94 -14.61 -2.91
CA SER A 601 -5.13 -15.97 -3.43
C SER A 601 -4.61 -16.14 -4.85
N ASN A 602 -4.20 -17.36 -5.24
CA ASN A 602 -3.82 -17.71 -6.61
C ASN A 602 -5.01 -18.16 -7.49
N ALA A 603 -6.26 -17.80 -7.11
CA ALA A 603 -7.46 -18.17 -7.87
C ALA A 603 -7.45 -17.59 -9.30
N ALA A 604 -8.21 -18.24 -10.20
CA ALA A 604 -8.31 -17.87 -11.61
C ALA A 604 -8.54 -16.34 -11.78
N PRO A 605 -7.62 -15.62 -12.45
CA PRO A 605 -7.62 -14.15 -12.45
C PRO A 605 -8.89 -13.51 -13.02
N VAL A 606 -9.51 -14.13 -14.03
CA VAL A 606 -10.69 -13.59 -14.72
C VAL A 606 -11.90 -13.50 -13.79
N PHE A 607 -12.25 -14.57 -13.08
CA PHE A 607 -13.38 -14.58 -12.15
C PHE A 607 -13.16 -13.65 -10.96
N LYS A 608 -11.90 -13.51 -10.53
CA LYS A 608 -11.52 -12.55 -9.50
C LYS A 608 -11.75 -11.11 -9.97
N ILE A 609 -11.26 -10.75 -11.16
CA ILE A 609 -11.46 -9.43 -11.76
C ILE A 609 -12.96 -9.14 -11.92
N GLN A 610 -13.75 -10.10 -12.41
CA GLN A 610 -15.20 -9.97 -12.52
C GLN A 610 -15.87 -9.74 -11.15
N SER A 611 -15.47 -10.50 -10.13
CA SER A 611 -16.00 -10.34 -8.76
C SER A 611 -15.73 -8.94 -8.22
N PHE A 612 -14.50 -8.44 -8.36
CA PHE A 612 -14.13 -7.10 -7.90
C PHE A 612 -14.84 -6.00 -8.68
N LEU A 613 -15.03 -6.16 -10.00
CA LEU A 613 -15.82 -5.22 -10.79
C LEU A 613 -17.27 -5.13 -10.30
N LEU A 614 -17.92 -6.26 -10.01
CA LEU A 614 -19.26 -6.26 -9.42
C LEU A 614 -19.26 -5.60 -8.03
N PHE A 615 -18.36 -6.04 -7.14
CA PHE A 615 -18.29 -5.57 -5.77
C PHE A 615 -18.02 -4.05 -5.68
N LEU A 616 -17.12 -3.51 -6.50
CA LEU A 616 -16.79 -2.07 -6.51
C LEU A 616 -17.83 -1.22 -7.22
N THR A 617 -18.67 -1.82 -8.07
CA THR A 617 -19.80 -1.11 -8.71
C THR A 617 -20.99 -0.99 -7.75
N TRP A 618 -21.20 -2.01 -6.92
CA TRP A 618 -22.22 -2.06 -5.87
C TRP A 618 -21.61 -2.45 -4.51
N PRO A 619 -20.82 -1.56 -3.88
CA PRO A 619 -20.20 -1.84 -2.59
C PRO A 619 -21.24 -1.82 -1.46
N PRO A 620 -21.00 -2.52 -0.32
CA PRO A 620 -21.87 -2.40 0.85
C PRO A 620 -21.92 -0.95 1.37
N PRO A 621 -23.01 -0.56 2.06
CA PRO A 621 -23.06 0.73 2.77
C PRO A 621 -21.86 0.91 3.72
N GLY A 622 -21.30 2.12 3.80
CA GLY A 622 -20.14 2.44 4.65
C GLY A 622 -18.79 1.85 4.19
N PHE A 623 -18.69 1.35 2.96
CA PHE A 623 -17.45 0.75 2.47
C PHE A 623 -16.42 1.78 2.00
N GLU A 624 -15.40 2.04 2.84
CA GLU A 624 -14.43 3.12 2.61
C GLU A 624 -13.28 2.79 1.64
N VAL A 625 -13.03 1.50 1.36
CA VAL A 625 -11.80 1.02 0.69
C VAL A 625 -11.94 0.95 -0.84
N VAL A 626 -13.00 1.56 -1.41
CA VAL A 626 -13.33 1.50 -2.86
C VAL A 626 -12.18 2.01 -3.74
N PHE A 627 -11.59 3.17 -3.41
CA PHE A 627 -10.50 3.76 -4.19
C PHE A 627 -9.24 2.88 -4.23
N PRO A 628 -8.62 2.51 -3.08
CA PRO A 628 -7.44 1.64 -3.11
C PRO A 628 -7.70 0.25 -3.71
N MET A 629 -8.89 -0.34 -3.50
CA MET A 629 -9.26 -1.60 -4.14
C MET A 629 -9.43 -1.48 -5.65
N SER A 630 -9.95 -0.36 -6.16
CA SER A 630 -10.03 -0.12 -7.60
C SER A 630 -8.64 -0.02 -8.25
N GLY A 631 -7.65 0.56 -7.54
CA GLY A 631 -6.26 0.58 -7.96
C GLY A 631 -5.63 -0.81 -7.98
N TRP A 632 -5.92 -1.64 -6.96
CA TRP A 632 -5.48 -3.04 -6.92
C TRP A 632 -6.12 -3.87 -8.05
N LEU A 633 -7.41 -3.68 -8.33
CA LEU A 633 -8.11 -4.31 -9.45
C LEU A 633 -7.42 -3.97 -10.78
N LEU A 634 -7.12 -2.70 -11.00
CA LEU A 634 -6.44 -2.23 -12.21
C LEU A 634 -5.05 -2.87 -12.34
N HIS A 635 -4.27 -2.92 -11.26
CA HIS A 635 -2.96 -3.55 -11.24
C HIS A 635 -3.04 -5.06 -11.51
N THR A 636 -4.00 -5.75 -10.91
CA THR A 636 -4.23 -7.18 -11.13
C THR A 636 -4.63 -7.45 -12.58
N ALA A 637 -5.50 -6.63 -13.16
CA ALA A 637 -5.86 -6.71 -14.58
C ALA A 637 -4.63 -6.50 -15.49
N MET A 638 -3.75 -5.55 -15.14
CA MET A 638 -2.50 -5.31 -15.88
C MET A 638 -1.53 -6.49 -15.77
N GLN A 639 -1.30 -7.03 -14.56
CA GLN A 639 -0.47 -8.22 -14.33
C GLN A 639 -0.94 -9.43 -15.13
N ASN A 640 -2.25 -9.52 -15.39
CA ASN A 640 -2.86 -10.59 -16.18
C ASN A 640 -3.00 -10.25 -17.67
N GLY A 641 -2.33 -9.18 -18.14
CA GLY A 641 -2.24 -8.83 -19.56
C GLY A 641 -3.51 -8.26 -20.19
N LEU A 642 -4.55 -7.94 -19.40
CA LEU A 642 -5.81 -7.39 -19.96
C LEU A 642 -5.61 -6.05 -20.67
N HIS A 643 -4.57 -5.30 -20.29
CA HIS A 643 -4.16 -4.03 -20.91
C HIS A 643 -3.53 -4.19 -22.31
N LEU A 644 -3.17 -5.41 -22.72
CA LEU A 644 -2.61 -5.73 -24.05
C LEU A 644 -3.50 -6.78 -24.75
N PRO A 645 -4.78 -6.48 -25.02
CA PRO A 645 -5.71 -7.48 -25.54
C PRO A 645 -5.23 -8.07 -26.88
N MET A 646 -4.50 -7.28 -27.67
CA MET A 646 -3.98 -7.64 -28.99
C MET A 646 -2.76 -8.57 -29.03
N ALA A 647 -2.09 -8.80 -27.89
CA ALA A 647 -0.94 -9.71 -27.79
C ALA A 647 -1.40 -11.11 -27.28
N SER A 648 -2.41 -11.68 -27.94
CA SER A 648 -3.11 -12.90 -27.49
C SER A 648 -2.23 -14.16 -27.43
N HIS A 649 -1.05 -14.14 -28.05
CA HIS A 649 -0.10 -15.26 -28.13
C HIS A 649 0.52 -15.65 -26.79
N GLU A 650 0.51 -14.76 -25.80
CA GLU A 650 1.10 -14.97 -24.48
C GLU A 650 0.14 -15.59 -23.45
N PHE A 651 -1.14 -15.81 -23.82
CA PHE A 651 -2.21 -16.16 -22.87
C PHE A 651 -3.03 -17.37 -23.31
N GLY A 652 -2.51 -18.58 -23.10
CA GLY A 652 -3.36 -19.77 -22.94
C GLY A 652 -2.79 -21.11 -23.39
N ARG A 653 -2.59 -22.02 -22.42
CA ARG A 653 -2.47 -23.49 -22.58
C ARG A 653 -3.58 -24.13 -23.45
N ASN A 654 -4.67 -23.41 -23.77
CA ASN A 654 -5.82 -23.94 -24.50
C ASN A 654 -5.86 -23.67 -26.01
N ILE A 655 -4.94 -22.87 -26.58
CA ILE A 655 -4.86 -22.69 -28.05
C ILE A 655 -4.47 -24.00 -28.76
N ARG A 656 -3.87 -24.97 -28.05
CA ARG A 656 -3.62 -26.32 -28.61
C ARG A 656 -4.90 -27.11 -28.91
N SER A 657 -6.01 -26.86 -28.20
CA SER A 657 -7.28 -27.58 -28.42
C SER A 657 -8.11 -27.07 -29.59
N LEU A 658 -7.91 -25.81 -30.02
CA LEU A 658 -8.64 -25.19 -31.12
C LEU A 658 -8.06 -25.53 -32.51
N ARG A 659 -6.86 -26.12 -32.58
CA ARG A 659 -6.22 -26.47 -33.86
C ARG A 659 -6.90 -27.62 -34.62
N SER A 660 -7.92 -28.26 -34.04
CA SER A 660 -8.65 -29.38 -34.65
C SER A 660 -9.94 -28.98 -35.39
N GLU A 661 -10.39 -27.72 -35.29
CA GLU A 661 -11.64 -27.23 -35.93
C GLU A 661 -11.37 -26.31 -37.15
N PRO A 662 -12.33 -26.14 -38.08
CA PRO A 662 -12.15 -25.39 -39.33
C PRO A 662 -11.65 -23.95 -39.13
N LEU A 663 -10.73 -23.53 -40.00
CA LEU A 663 -9.97 -22.26 -39.94
C LEU A 663 -10.82 -20.99 -39.74
N GLN A 664 -12.09 -21.01 -40.13
CA GLN A 664 -13.01 -19.87 -40.09
C GLN A 664 -13.75 -19.74 -38.74
N ALA A 665 -14.07 -20.86 -38.08
CA ALA A 665 -14.65 -20.88 -36.73
C ALA A 665 -13.62 -20.47 -35.67
N ASN A 666 -12.35 -20.82 -35.87
CA ASN A 666 -11.26 -20.41 -34.99
C ASN A 666 -11.01 -18.89 -34.98
N LYS A 667 -11.27 -18.21 -36.10
CA LYS A 667 -11.10 -16.75 -36.20
C LYS A 667 -12.20 -15.98 -35.49
N SER A 668 -13.46 -16.43 -35.60
CA SER A 668 -14.58 -15.79 -34.89
C SER A 668 -14.46 -15.95 -33.38
N ILE A 669 -14.15 -17.15 -32.89
CA ILE A 669 -13.94 -17.43 -31.46
C ILE A 669 -12.81 -16.55 -30.90
N LEU A 670 -11.67 -16.47 -31.60
CA LEU A 670 -10.55 -15.63 -31.19
C LEU A 670 -10.91 -14.14 -31.15
N MET A 671 -11.67 -13.65 -32.13
CA MET A 671 -12.12 -12.24 -32.16
C MET A 671 -13.10 -11.92 -31.03
N MET A 672 -13.97 -12.86 -30.68
CA MET A 672 -14.91 -12.72 -29.56
C MET A 672 -14.19 -12.71 -28.21
N ASP A 673 -13.19 -13.58 -28.03
CA ASP A 673 -12.36 -13.58 -26.82
C ASP A 673 -11.53 -12.29 -26.68
N LEU A 674 -11.01 -11.78 -27.79
CA LEU A 674 -10.31 -10.50 -27.85
C LEU A 674 -11.23 -9.34 -27.42
N GLN A 675 -12.42 -9.27 -28.00
CA GLN A 675 -13.43 -8.26 -27.67
C GLN A 675 -13.80 -8.32 -26.17
N ARG A 676 -14.10 -9.51 -25.63
CA ARG A 676 -14.45 -9.70 -24.22
C ARG A 676 -13.35 -9.22 -23.27
N ARG A 677 -12.08 -9.49 -23.60
CA ARG A 677 -10.92 -9.04 -22.81
C ARG A 677 -10.77 -7.51 -22.87
N SER A 678 -10.93 -6.93 -24.06
CA SER A 678 -10.92 -5.47 -24.25
C SER A 678 -12.05 -4.80 -23.47
N GLU A 679 -13.24 -5.38 -23.46
CA GLU A 679 -14.38 -4.90 -22.67
C GLU A 679 -14.11 -5.00 -21.17
N LEU A 680 -13.61 -6.14 -20.69
CA LEU A 680 -13.26 -6.33 -19.28
C LEU A 680 -12.19 -5.34 -18.80
N TRP A 681 -11.18 -5.07 -19.64
CA TRP A 681 -10.17 -4.03 -19.39
C TRP A 681 -10.78 -2.62 -19.35
N ALA A 682 -11.64 -2.28 -20.30
CA ALA A 682 -12.33 -1.00 -20.32
C ALA A 682 -13.18 -0.80 -19.06
N TYR A 683 -13.88 -1.82 -18.57
CA TYR A 683 -14.60 -1.75 -17.30
C TYR A 683 -13.68 -1.55 -16.10
N CYS A 684 -12.49 -2.15 -16.07
CA CYS A 684 -11.49 -1.89 -15.02
C CYS A 684 -11.07 -0.42 -14.99
N ILE A 685 -10.82 0.19 -16.16
CA ILE A 685 -10.49 1.62 -16.26
C ILE A 685 -11.67 2.48 -15.76
N ILE A 686 -12.88 2.18 -16.23
CA ILE A 686 -14.09 2.94 -15.89
C ILE A 686 -14.36 2.91 -14.38
N VAL A 687 -14.29 1.73 -13.75
CA VAL A 687 -14.51 1.59 -12.30
C VAL A 687 -13.44 2.35 -11.52
N TYR A 688 -12.17 2.24 -11.91
CA TYR A 688 -11.08 3.02 -11.30
C TYR A 688 -11.29 4.53 -11.42
N GLN A 689 -11.58 5.04 -12.62
CA GLN A 689 -11.79 6.47 -12.83
C GLN A 689 -13.01 6.98 -12.05
N ARG A 690 -14.11 6.21 -12.02
CA ARG A 690 -15.29 6.55 -11.20
C ARG A 690 -14.95 6.57 -9.72
N ALA A 691 -14.17 5.61 -9.21
CA ALA A 691 -13.75 5.58 -7.82
C ALA A 691 -12.90 6.81 -7.44
N CYS A 692 -11.96 7.22 -8.30
CA CYS A 692 -11.20 8.47 -8.14
C CYS A 692 -12.14 9.68 -8.05
N LEU A 693 -13.08 9.80 -9.00
CA LEU A 693 -14.02 10.92 -9.06
C LEU A 693 -14.94 10.97 -7.84
N CYS A 694 -15.45 9.82 -7.35
CA CYS A 694 -16.30 9.77 -6.16
C CYS A 694 -15.55 10.13 -4.87
N LYS A 695 -14.24 9.86 -4.81
CA LYS A 695 -13.37 10.25 -3.68
C LYS A 695 -12.60 11.56 -3.94
N GLY A 696 -13.02 12.38 -4.92
CA GLY A 696 -12.45 13.71 -5.16
C GLY A 696 -10.96 13.74 -5.53
N GLN A 697 -10.44 12.64 -6.08
CA GLN A 697 -9.04 12.50 -6.52
C GLN A 697 -8.93 12.66 -8.05
N PRO A 698 -7.85 13.26 -8.58
CA PRO A 698 -7.63 13.33 -10.02
C PRO A 698 -7.37 11.92 -10.59
N PRO A 699 -8.22 11.41 -11.51
CA PRO A 699 -7.94 10.13 -12.15
C PRO A 699 -6.74 10.23 -13.08
N ARG A 700 -6.05 9.11 -13.32
CA ARG A 700 -5.01 9.05 -14.37
C ARG A 700 -5.66 8.96 -15.76
N ALA A 701 -5.08 9.66 -16.75
CA ALA A 701 -5.46 9.56 -18.16
C ALA A 701 -4.92 8.24 -18.76
N MET A 702 -5.61 7.13 -18.48
CA MET A 702 -5.14 5.77 -18.82
C MET A 702 -5.02 5.52 -20.32
N LEU A 703 -5.82 6.20 -21.15
CA LEU A 703 -5.82 6.04 -22.61
C LEU A 703 -4.58 6.62 -23.29
N ASP A 704 -3.85 7.51 -22.61
CA ASP A 704 -2.66 8.18 -23.14
C ASP A 704 -1.34 7.49 -22.71
N LEU A 705 -1.41 6.44 -21.86
CA LEU A 705 -0.23 5.76 -21.31
C LEU A 705 0.57 4.96 -22.35
N VAL A 706 -0.04 4.62 -23.49
CA VAL A 706 0.63 3.93 -24.61
C VAL A 706 0.18 4.57 -25.93
N PRO A 707 1.09 5.14 -26.74
CA PRO A 707 0.75 5.71 -28.06
C PRO A 707 0.02 4.68 -28.95
N ASP A 708 -0.98 5.11 -29.73
CA ASP A 708 -1.86 4.28 -30.57
C ASP A 708 -2.77 3.24 -29.88
N SER A 709 -2.67 3.02 -28.56
CA SER A 709 -3.45 1.99 -27.86
C SER A 709 -4.92 2.36 -27.66
N GLY A 710 -5.23 3.61 -27.30
CA GLY A 710 -6.59 4.04 -26.97
C GLY A 710 -7.56 3.97 -28.16
N HIS A 711 -7.12 4.38 -29.35
CA HIS A 711 -7.92 4.29 -30.56
C HIS A 711 -8.14 2.84 -31.01
N LYS A 712 -7.13 1.97 -30.86
CA LYS A 712 -7.24 0.54 -31.18
C LYS A 712 -8.18 -0.17 -30.20
N LEU A 713 -8.11 0.17 -28.91
CA LEU A 713 -9.01 -0.33 -27.88
C LEU A 713 -10.45 0.07 -28.20
N CYS A 714 -10.73 1.36 -28.43
CA CYS A 714 -12.09 1.83 -28.69
C CYS A 714 -12.76 1.17 -29.91
N ARG A 715 -11.99 0.74 -30.91
CA ARG A 715 -12.51 0.00 -32.08
C ARG A 715 -13.00 -1.42 -31.74
N GLN A 716 -12.59 -1.97 -30.61
CA GLN A 716 -12.92 -3.33 -30.19
C GLN A 716 -14.02 -3.38 -29.14
N LEU A 717 -14.49 -2.22 -28.67
CA LEU A 717 -15.54 -2.12 -27.66
C LEU A 717 -16.90 -1.93 -28.32
N THR A 718 -17.97 -2.30 -27.60
CA THR A 718 -19.30 -1.85 -27.96
C THR A 718 -19.36 -0.30 -28.03
N PRO A 719 -20.18 0.29 -28.93
CA PRO A 719 -20.27 1.74 -29.07
C PRO A 719 -20.60 2.47 -27.76
N ILE A 720 -21.46 1.88 -26.93
CA ILE A 720 -21.84 2.44 -25.63
C ILE A 720 -20.67 2.45 -24.64
N LEU A 721 -19.87 1.37 -24.59
CA LEU A 721 -18.72 1.27 -23.71
C LEU A 721 -17.58 2.19 -24.16
N ALA A 722 -17.33 2.27 -25.46
CA ALA A 722 -16.38 3.22 -26.04
C ALA A 722 -16.77 4.67 -25.71
N LEU A 723 -18.06 5.00 -25.80
CA LEU A 723 -18.56 6.32 -25.43
C LEU A 723 -18.33 6.63 -23.95
N GLN A 724 -18.68 5.69 -23.05
CA GLN A 724 -18.44 5.86 -21.61
C GLN A 724 -16.96 6.12 -21.29
N LEU A 725 -16.07 5.33 -21.90
CA LEU A 725 -14.64 5.44 -21.70
C LEU A 725 -14.09 6.79 -22.18
N ARG A 726 -14.52 7.25 -23.37
CA ARG A 726 -14.14 8.56 -23.93
C ARG A 726 -14.67 9.73 -23.11
N CYS A 727 -15.91 9.65 -22.62
CA CYS A 727 -16.47 10.67 -21.74
C CYS A 727 -15.65 10.80 -20.45
N LEU A 728 -15.30 9.69 -19.80
CA LEU A 728 -14.49 9.70 -18.58
C LEU A 728 -13.04 10.14 -18.82
N ASP A 729 -12.48 9.87 -19.99
CA ASP A 729 -11.16 10.38 -20.39
C ASP A 729 -11.13 11.92 -20.43
N ILE A 730 -12.12 12.54 -21.07
CA ILE A 730 -12.25 14.01 -21.13
C ILE A 730 -12.43 14.58 -19.72
N VAL A 731 -13.26 13.95 -18.88
CA VAL A 731 -13.44 14.37 -17.47
C VAL A 731 -12.12 14.26 -16.69
N SER A 732 -11.37 13.17 -16.88
CA SER A 732 -10.08 12.95 -16.21
C SER A 732 -9.05 14.00 -16.62
N LYS A 733 -8.96 14.29 -17.93
CA LYS A 733 -8.11 15.37 -18.47
C LYS A 733 -8.49 16.74 -17.92
N CYS A 734 -9.79 17.01 -17.80
CA CYS A 734 -10.28 18.22 -17.17
C CYS A 734 -9.85 18.30 -15.69
N CYS A 735 -10.04 17.25 -14.91
CA CYS A 735 -9.63 17.18 -13.50
C CYS A 735 -8.13 17.41 -13.33
N ILE A 736 -7.28 16.74 -14.12
CA ILE A 736 -5.83 16.94 -14.12
C ILE A 736 -5.49 18.40 -14.46
N SER A 737 -6.07 18.97 -15.52
CA SER A 737 -5.82 20.36 -15.94
C SER A 737 -6.16 21.36 -14.83
N ILE A 738 -7.33 21.22 -14.22
CA ILE A 738 -7.80 22.08 -13.13
C ILE A 738 -6.90 21.91 -11.90
N PHE A 739 -6.54 20.68 -11.55
CA PHE A 739 -5.64 20.40 -10.43
C PHE A 739 -4.27 21.07 -10.61
N THR A 740 -3.67 20.94 -11.81
CA THR A 740 -2.36 21.53 -12.13
C THR A 740 -2.35 23.05 -12.19
N THR A 741 -3.48 23.68 -12.55
CA THR A 741 -3.64 25.14 -12.57
C THR A 741 -3.74 25.73 -11.16
N GLY A 742 -4.05 24.89 -10.17
CA GLY A 742 -4.19 25.25 -8.76
C GLY A 742 -5.64 25.52 -8.39
N VAL A 743 -6.08 24.92 -7.28
CA VAL A 743 -7.48 24.92 -6.83
C VAL A 743 -7.75 25.86 -5.65
N ARG A 744 -6.73 26.59 -5.17
CA ARG A 744 -6.80 27.41 -3.93
C ARG A 744 -6.64 28.90 -4.16
N ASN A 745 -5.81 29.29 -5.13
CA ASN A 745 -5.49 30.68 -5.40
C ASN A 745 -6.53 31.29 -6.35
N THR A 746 -7.37 32.19 -5.84
CA THR A 746 -8.39 32.90 -6.65
C THR A 746 -7.90 34.29 -7.04
N SER A 747 -6.88 34.35 -7.90
CA SER A 747 -6.66 35.60 -8.63
C SER A 747 -7.65 35.66 -9.81
N PRO A 748 -8.09 36.87 -10.24
CA PRO A 748 -8.93 37.02 -11.43
C PRO A 748 -8.32 36.46 -12.72
N GLU A 749 -6.99 36.30 -12.75
CA GLU A 749 -6.27 35.65 -13.85
C GLU A 749 -6.40 34.13 -13.80
N HIS A 750 -6.27 33.51 -12.61
CA HIS A 750 -6.52 32.08 -12.41
C HIS A 750 -7.96 31.72 -12.76
N GLU A 751 -8.95 32.53 -12.37
CA GLU A 751 -10.36 32.28 -12.72
C GLU A 751 -10.62 32.35 -14.23
N ARG A 752 -9.96 33.26 -14.94
CA ARG A 752 -10.03 33.36 -16.41
C ARG A 752 -9.40 32.14 -17.09
N SER A 753 -8.22 31.73 -16.61
CA SER A 753 -7.52 30.52 -17.10
C SER A 753 -8.38 29.26 -16.88
N MET A 754 -8.90 29.07 -15.68
CA MET A 754 -9.80 27.98 -15.33
C MET A 754 -11.06 27.97 -16.19
N SER A 755 -11.69 29.13 -16.40
CA SER A 755 -12.87 29.25 -17.27
C SER A 755 -12.57 28.86 -18.72
N ALA A 756 -11.37 29.17 -19.23
CA ALA A 756 -10.94 28.76 -20.56
C ALA A 756 -10.73 27.24 -20.66
N LEU A 757 -10.10 26.64 -19.64
CA LEU A 757 -9.91 25.19 -19.56
C LEU A 757 -11.24 24.43 -19.50
N ILE A 758 -12.20 24.88 -18.68
CA ILE A 758 -13.53 24.26 -18.58
C ILE A 758 -14.22 24.31 -19.95
N ARG A 759 -14.22 25.46 -20.63
CA ARG A 759 -14.82 25.61 -21.97
C ARG A 759 -14.15 24.72 -23.02
N ALA A 760 -12.83 24.58 -22.98
CA ALA A 760 -12.11 23.71 -23.92
C ALA A 760 -12.54 22.24 -23.78
N HIS A 761 -12.66 21.73 -22.56
CA HIS A 761 -13.10 20.35 -22.31
C HIS A 761 -14.61 20.16 -22.56
N GLU A 762 -15.43 21.19 -22.29
CA GLU A 762 -16.85 21.21 -22.67
C GLU A 762 -17.02 21.11 -24.20
N ALA A 763 -16.20 21.83 -24.97
CA ALA A 763 -16.19 21.75 -26.43
C ALA A 763 -15.79 20.36 -26.94
N GLN A 764 -14.73 19.76 -26.37
CA GLN A 764 -14.34 18.38 -26.71
C GLN A 764 -15.47 17.37 -26.45
N LEU A 765 -16.18 17.51 -25.33
CA LEU A 765 -17.33 16.66 -25.02
C LEU A 765 -18.51 16.93 -25.95
N HIS A 766 -18.74 18.19 -26.33
CA HIS A 766 -19.76 18.56 -27.31
C HIS A 766 -19.48 17.92 -28.67
N ASP A 767 -18.25 18.00 -29.17
CA ASP A 767 -17.83 17.42 -30.45
C ASP A 767 -17.95 15.88 -30.42
N LEU A 768 -17.61 15.26 -29.30
CA LEU A 768 -17.82 13.82 -29.08
C LEU A 768 -19.30 13.43 -29.22
N VAL A 769 -20.20 14.21 -28.60
CA VAL A 769 -21.64 13.94 -28.62
C VAL A 769 -22.25 14.23 -29.99
N ALA A 770 -21.78 15.26 -30.69
CA ALA A 770 -22.24 15.63 -32.02
C ALA A 770 -21.98 14.54 -33.08
N GLN A 771 -20.99 13.69 -32.85
CA GLN A 771 -20.66 12.54 -33.71
C GLN A 771 -21.57 11.33 -33.47
N LEU A 772 -22.45 11.36 -32.46
CA LEU A 772 -23.34 10.24 -32.12
C LEU A 772 -24.66 10.31 -32.90
N PRO A 773 -25.18 9.18 -33.39
CA PRO A 773 -26.53 9.09 -33.92
C PRO A 773 -27.61 9.46 -32.88
N SER A 774 -28.73 10.05 -33.32
CA SER A 774 -29.78 10.65 -32.48
C SER A 774 -30.49 9.71 -31.49
N ASN A 775 -30.23 8.41 -31.55
CA ASN A 775 -30.86 7.34 -30.78
C ASN A 775 -29.97 6.78 -29.63
N HIS A 776 -28.83 7.40 -29.34
CA HIS A 776 -27.88 6.94 -28.31
C HIS A 776 -28.25 7.42 -26.89
N ASN A 777 -27.84 6.65 -25.87
CA ASN A 777 -28.06 7.00 -24.46
C ASN A 777 -27.32 8.29 -24.09
N THR A 778 -28.08 9.32 -23.70
CA THR A 778 -27.58 10.65 -23.35
C THR A 778 -27.10 10.77 -21.91
N LEU A 779 -27.40 9.81 -21.03
CA LEU A 779 -27.11 9.89 -19.60
C LEU A 779 -25.62 10.06 -19.30
N HIS A 780 -24.76 9.20 -19.85
CA HIS A 780 -23.32 9.24 -19.57
C HIS A 780 -22.66 10.54 -20.07
N PRO A 781 -22.92 11.03 -21.29
CA PRO A 781 -22.46 12.35 -21.71
C PRO A 781 -22.98 13.49 -20.84
N THR A 782 -24.24 13.45 -20.40
CA THR A 782 -24.79 14.49 -19.52
C THR A 782 -24.13 14.48 -18.14
N ILE A 783 -23.87 13.30 -17.55
CA ILE A 783 -23.11 13.17 -16.30
C ILE A 783 -21.68 13.70 -16.49
N ALA A 784 -21.00 13.34 -17.57
CA ALA A 784 -19.66 13.85 -17.87
C ALA A 784 -19.64 15.38 -18.01
N ARG A 785 -20.69 15.96 -18.62
CA ARG A 785 -20.87 17.41 -18.72
C ARG A 785 -21.05 18.05 -17.35
N LEU A 786 -21.86 17.45 -16.47
CA LEU A 786 -22.03 17.92 -15.09
C LEU A 786 -20.69 17.94 -14.35
N LEU A 787 -19.91 16.86 -14.45
CA LEU A 787 -18.59 16.72 -13.80
C LEU A 787 -17.55 17.74 -14.30
N ILE A 788 -17.68 18.24 -15.53
CA ILE A 788 -16.83 19.32 -16.05
C ILE A 788 -17.36 20.69 -15.61
N GLN A 789 -18.66 20.93 -15.73
CA GLN A 789 -19.28 22.23 -15.44
C GLN A 789 -19.30 22.55 -13.94
N VAL A 790 -19.20 21.56 -13.05
CA VAL A 790 -19.14 21.75 -11.60
C VAL A 790 -18.03 22.72 -11.18
N PHE A 791 -16.92 22.76 -11.91
CA PHE A 791 -15.81 23.66 -11.64
C PHE A 791 -16.16 25.15 -11.83
N TYR A 792 -17.28 25.48 -12.47
CA TYR A 792 -17.77 26.87 -12.48
C TYR A 792 -18.11 27.40 -11.08
N LEU A 793 -18.47 26.51 -10.13
CA LEU A 793 -18.70 26.89 -8.73
C LEU A 793 -17.42 27.30 -7.99
N TYR A 794 -16.25 27.16 -8.60
CA TYR A 794 -15.00 27.64 -8.02
C TYR A 794 -14.83 29.14 -8.22
N LYS A 795 -15.60 29.76 -9.11
CA LYS A 795 -15.64 31.22 -9.32
C LYS A 795 -16.50 31.90 -8.26
N ASP A 796 -16.28 33.20 -8.08
CA ASP A 796 -17.17 34.04 -7.29
C ASP A 796 -18.58 34.13 -7.90
N LEU A 797 -19.60 33.73 -7.13
CA LEU A 797 -21.02 33.77 -7.53
C LEU A 797 -21.60 35.19 -7.61
N SER A 798 -20.99 36.17 -6.93
CA SER A 798 -21.43 37.57 -6.88
C SER A 798 -20.93 38.41 -8.07
N GLY A 799 -20.03 37.86 -8.89
CA GLY A 799 -19.42 38.54 -10.04
C GLY A 799 -20.35 38.80 -11.24
N SER A 800 -19.78 39.37 -12.32
CA SER A 800 -20.50 39.65 -13.57
C SER A 800 -21.19 38.41 -14.13
N TYR A 801 -22.44 38.58 -14.61
CA TYR A 801 -23.26 37.47 -15.10
C TYR A 801 -22.55 36.67 -16.21
N ASP A 802 -22.30 35.40 -15.93
CA ASP A 802 -21.77 34.43 -16.89
C ASP A 802 -22.83 33.35 -17.13
N SER A 803 -23.20 33.13 -18.39
CA SER A 803 -24.18 32.12 -18.83
C SER A 803 -23.82 30.68 -18.43
N CYS A 804 -22.61 30.46 -17.91
CA CYS A 804 -22.13 29.17 -17.42
C CYS A 804 -22.99 28.59 -16.28
N PHE A 805 -23.49 29.41 -15.35
CA PHE A 805 -24.33 28.92 -14.23
C PHE A 805 -25.72 28.47 -14.69
N THR A 806 -26.29 29.13 -15.71
CA THR A 806 -27.54 28.69 -16.35
C THR A 806 -27.34 27.37 -17.07
N ARG A 807 -26.21 27.18 -17.77
CA ARG A 807 -25.86 25.89 -18.39
C ARG A 807 -25.66 24.79 -17.34
N LEU A 808 -24.94 25.08 -16.25
CA LEU A 808 -24.74 24.14 -15.14
C LEU A 808 -26.06 23.72 -14.51
N THR A 809 -26.97 24.68 -14.25
CA THR A 809 -28.32 24.40 -13.73
C THR A 809 -29.09 23.50 -14.68
N SER A 810 -29.11 23.82 -15.98
CA SER A 810 -29.81 23.02 -16.98
C SER A 810 -29.24 21.60 -17.05
N THR A 811 -27.92 21.43 -17.03
CA THR A 811 -27.28 20.11 -17.05
C THR A 811 -27.63 19.31 -15.79
N ALA A 812 -27.60 19.93 -14.61
CA ALA A 812 -27.97 19.27 -13.35
C ALA A 812 -29.43 18.79 -13.37
N CYS A 813 -30.37 19.62 -13.86
CA CYS A 813 -31.75 19.19 -14.08
C CYS A 813 -31.85 18.01 -15.06
N SER A 814 -31.14 18.08 -16.19
CA SER A 814 -31.15 17.01 -17.19
C SER A 814 -30.58 15.68 -16.67
N VAL A 815 -29.58 15.69 -15.78
CA VAL A 815 -29.11 14.46 -15.12
C VAL A 815 -30.25 13.83 -14.32
N ILE A 816 -30.94 14.63 -13.49
CA ILE A 816 -32.04 14.14 -12.66
C ILE A 816 -33.20 13.65 -13.52
N ASP A 817 -33.56 14.37 -14.59
CA ASP A 817 -34.64 13.98 -15.50
C ASP A 817 -34.32 12.67 -16.24
N HIS A 818 -33.09 12.49 -16.73
CA HIS A 818 -32.68 11.21 -17.34
C HIS A 818 -32.73 10.06 -16.34
N LEU A 819 -32.33 10.29 -15.09
CA LEU A 819 -32.44 9.28 -14.04
C LEU A 819 -33.89 8.96 -13.71
N ARG A 820 -34.78 9.95 -13.64
CA ARG A 820 -36.23 9.70 -13.48
C ARG A 820 -36.76 8.82 -14.60
N VAL A 821 -36.45 9.13 -15.85
CA VAL A 821 -36.91 8.33 -17.02
C VAL A 821 -36.34 6.91 -16.99
N LEU A 822 -35.07 6.75 -16.60
CA LEU A 822 -34.43 5.43 -16.48
C LEU A 822 -35.14 4.56 -15.44
N TYR A 823 -35.64 5.19 -14.38
CA TYR A 823 -36.15 4.52 -13.19
C TYR A 823 -37.68 4.52 -13.09
N ASP A 824 -38.41 5.27 -13.92
CA ASP A 824 -39.88 5.42 -13.94
C ASP A 824 -40.68 4.09 -13.98
N LYS A 825 -40.03 2.97 -14.30
CA LYS A 825 -40.63 1.63 -14.41
C LYS A 825 -40.16 0.62 -13.37
N ALA A 826 -39.25 0.97 -12.47
CA ALA A 826 -38.73 0.01 -11.47
C ALA A 826 -39.43 0.18 -10.11
N GLU A 827 -39.76 -0.93 -9.46
CA GLU A 827 -40.38 -0.91 -8.12
C GLU A 827 -39.39 -0.47 -7.02
N THR A 828 -38.08 -0.68 -7.24
CA THR A 828 -37.00 -0.25 -6.33
C THR A 828 -35.77 0.20 -7.14
N TYR A 829 -34.96 1.11 -6.59
CA TYR A 829 -33.70 1.57 -7.22
C TYR A 829 -32.46 1.17 -6.42
N ALA A 830 -32.61 0.23 -5.48
CA ALA A 830 -31.53 -0.30 -4.64
C ALA A 830 -30.38 -0.95 -5.45
N GLY A 831 -30.67 -1.44 -6.65
CA GLY A 831 -29.68 -1.94 -7.62
C GLY A 831 -28.93 -0.86 -8.41
N SER A 832 -29.06 0.43 -8.05
CA SER A 832 -28.35 1.51 -8.75
C SER A 832 -26.83 1.43 -8.52
N PRO A 833 -25.99 1.47 -9.57
CA PRO A 833 -24.55 1.57 -9.40
C PRO A 833 -24.14 2.80 -8.58
N MET A 834 -23.07 2.67 -7.79
CA MET A 834 -22.58 3.74 -6.91
C MET A 834 -22.30 5.07 -7.66
N PHE A 835 -21.88 5.02 -8.92
CA PHE A 835 -21.62 6.25 -9.69
C PHE A 835 -22.90 7.03 -10.04
N ILE A 836 -24.05 6.36 -10.17
CA ILE A 836 -25.35 7.00 -10.42
C ILE A 836 -25.81 7.73 -9.16
N ILE A 837 -25.66 7.07 -8.01
CA ILE A 837 -25.96 7.66 -6.70
C ILE A 837 -25.14 8.93 -6.49
N ASN A 838 -23.82 8.87 -6.75
CA ASN A 838 -22.94 10.04 -6.63
C ASN A 838 -23.27 11.16 -7.63
N ALA A 839 -23.64 10.83 -8.87
CA ALA A 839 -24.07 11.83 -9.86
C ALA A 839 -25.36 12.55 -9.43
N LEU A 840 -26.31 11.82 -8.83
CA LEU A 840 -27.56 12.35 -8.30
C LEU A 840 -27.32 13.28 -7.09
N ILE A 841 -26.46 12.88 -6.16
CA ILE A 841 -26.05 13.69 -5.00
C ILE A 841 -25.35 14.97 -5.48
N LEU A 842 -24.44 14.86 -6.45
CA LEU A 842 -23.73 16.02 -7.00
C LEU A 842 -24.69 16.99 -7.69
N ALA A 843 -25.57 16.50 -8.57
CA ALA A 843 -26.56 17.34 -9.25
C ALA A 843 -27.46 18.08 -8.24
N SER A 844 -27.92 17.38 -7.20
CA SER A 844 -28.77 17.94 -6.16
C SER A 844 -28.03 18.98 -5.31
N SER A 845 -26.75 18.73 -4.97
CA SER A 845 -25.90 19.68 -4.23
C SER A 845 -25.62 20.96 -5.04
N VAL A 846 -25.39 20.82 -6.35
CA VAL A 846 -25.23 21.97 -7.27
C VAL A 846 -26.51 22.81 -7.32
N LEU A 847 -27.68 22.17 -7.49
CA LEU A 847 -28.96 22.87 -7.53
C LEU A 847 -29.26 23.58 -6.20
N LEU A 848 -29.02 22.92 -5.07
CA LEU A 848 -29.19 23.53 -3.75
C LEU A 848 -28.32 24.79 -3.61
N ARG A 849 -27.02 24.70 -3.97
CA ARG A 849 -26.10 25.84 -3.88
C ARG A 849 -26.57 27.01 -4.75
N LEU A 850 -26.98 26.75 -5.99
CA LEU A 850 -27.41 27.79 -6.93
C LEU A 850 -28.77 28.41 -6.54
N LEU A 851 -29.74 27.61 -6.09
CA LEU A 851 -31.05 28.08 -5.65
C LEU A 851 -30.99 28.98 -4.41
N LYS A 852 -29.98 28.78 -3.54
CA LYS A 852 -29.79 29.59 -2.32
C LYS A 852 -28.82 30.77 -2.50
N SER A 853 -28.26 30.93 -3.69
CA SER A 853 -27.34 31.99 -4.08
C SER A 853 -28.06 33.18 -4.74
N SER A 854 -27.35 34.28 -4.99
CA SER A 854 -27.83 35.40 -5.82
C SER A 854 -28.15 34.97 -7.26
N MET A 855 -27.66 33.81 -7.73
CA MET A 855 -27.97 33.26 -9.05
C MET A 855 -29.41 32.78 -9.19
N SER A 856 -30.16 32.59 -8.10
CA SER A 856 -31.59 32.26 -8.13
C SER A 856 -32.40 33.24 -8.99
N SER A 857 -32.03 34.52 -9.01
CA SER A 857 -32.66 35.55 -9.85
C SER A 857 -32.43 35.39 -11.36
N LYS A 858 -31.47 34.55 -11.77
CA LYS A 858 -30.97 34.43 -13.15
C LYS A 858 -31.14 33.02 -13.74
N ILE A 859 -31.73 32.10 -12.98
CA ILE A 859 -32.00 30.71 -13.39
C ILE A 859 -33.50 30.44 -13.35
N ASP A 860 -33.93 29.37 -14.02
CA ASP A 860 -35.30 28.86 -13.92
C ASP A 860 -35.49 28.18 -12.56
N VAL A 861 -35.96 28.96 -11.58
CA VAL A 861 -36.14 28.53 -10.19
C VAL A 861 -37.15 27.39 -10.08
N GLU A 862 -38.25 27.44 -10.83
CA GLU A 862 -39.30 26.43 -10.75
C GLU A 862 -38.79 25.08 -11.24
N LYS A 863 -38.15 25.06 -12.42
CA LYS A 863 -37.54 23.85 -12.96
C LYS A 863 -36.44 23.30 -12.05
N ALA A 864 -35.55 24.16 -11.56
CA ALA A 864 -34.46 23.75 -10.67
C ALA A 864 -34.97 23.21 -9.33
N LYS A 865 -36.00 23.83 -8.74
CA LYS A 865 -36.66 23.36 -7.52
C LYS A 865 -37.34 22.00 -7.73
N ASN A 866 -38.11 21.86 -8.82
CA ASN A 866 -38.75 20.60 -9.18
C ASN A 866 -37.72 19.48 -9.41
N ALA A 867 -36.60 19.79 -10.05
CA ALA A 867 -35.48 18.88 -10.23
C ALA A 867 -34.89 18.43 -8.88
N LEU A 868 -34.53 19.39 -8.00
CA LEU A 868 -33.96 19.11 -6.67
C LEU A 868 -34.86 18.17 -5.85
N PHE A 869 -36.16 18.45 -5.76
CA PHE A 869 -37.08 17.63 -4.96
C PHE A 869 -37.30 16.24 -5.52
N GLY A 870 -37.43 16.08 -6.84
CA GLY A 870 -37.50 14.71 -7.36
C GLY A 870 -36.14 14.02 -7.35
N GLY A 871 -35.02 14.74 -7.26
CA GLY A 871 -33.71 14.15 -6.94
C GLY A 871 -33.68 13.57 -5.52
N LEU A 872 -34.17 14.34 -4.54
CA LEU A 872 -34.36 13.86 -3.16
C LEU A 872 -35.29 12.64 -3.09
N ASN A 873 -36.38 12.64 -3.86
CA ASN A 873 -37.28 11.49 -3.90
C ASN A 873 -36.63 10.27 -4.55
N LEU A 874 -35.85 10.43 -5.62
CA LEU A 874 -35.08 9.33 -6.21
C LEU A 874 -34.08 8.72 -5.22
N MET A 875 -33.37 9.56 -4.44
CA MET A 875 -32.43 9.06 -3.42
C MET A 875 -33.14 8.16 -2.41
N LYS A 876 -34.37 8.48 -1.97
CA LYS A 876 -35.12 7.66 -1.01
C LYS A 876 -35.37 6.22 -1.48
N TYR A 877 -35.53 6.03 -2.79
CA TYR A 877 -35.73 4.71 -3.40
C TYR A 877 -34.41 3.96 -3.66
N MET A 878 -33.26 4.60 -3.47
CA MET A 878 -31.91 4.01 -3.57
C MET A 878 -31.32 3.62 -2.21
N ILE A 879 -31.93 4.04 -1.10
CA ILE A 879 -31.45 3.76 0.26
C ILE A 879 -31.69 2.30 0.62
N LEU A 880 -30.61 1.59 0.94
CA LEU A 880 -30.65 0.21 1.44
C LEU A 880 -30.48 0.13 2.96
N ASP A 881 -29.60 0.97 3.48
CA ASP A 881 -29.29 1.05 4.90
C ASP A 881 -29.28 2.53 5.28
N ALA A 882 -29.58 2.77 6.53
CA ALA A 882 -29.57 4.10 7.09
C ALA A 882 -28.15 4.73 6.96
N LYS A 883 -27.08 3.92 7.08
CA LYS A 883 -25.67 4.30 6.92
C LYS A 883 -25.25 4.64 5.48
N ASP A 884 -26.13 4.51 4.50
CA ASP A 884 -25.83 4.79 3.09
C ASP A 884 -25.58 6.29 2.85
N ILE A 885 -24.61 6.62 2.00
CA ILE A 885 -24.32 7.99 1.57
C ILE A 885 -25.56 8.68 0.96
N ALA A 886 -26.42 7.91 0.26
CA ALA A 886 -27.68 8.44 -0.27
C ALA A 886 -28.63 8.91 0.85
N SER A 887 -28.73 8.13 1.93
CA SER A 887 -29.56 8.43 3.10
C SER A 887 -29.08 9.72 3.78
N LYS A 888 -27.79 9.76 4.10
CA LYS A 888 -27.19 10.87 4.82
C LYS A 888 -27.20 12.17 4.00
N CYS A 889 -26.83 12.12 2.71
CA CYS A 889 -26.89 13.28 1.83
C CYS A 889 -28.33 13.75 1.56
N SER A 890 -29.30 12.85 1.44
CA SER A 890 -30.71 13.26 1.25
C SER A 890 -31.25 14.02 2.47
N THR A 891 -30.85 13.60 3.68
CA THR A 891 -31.19 14.28 4.94
C THR A 891 -30.54 15.67 4.99
N ALA A 892 -29.23 15.75 4.74
CA ALA A 892 -28.50 17.00 4.75
C ALA A 892 -29.03 18.03 3.74
N LEU A 893 -29.28 17.60 2.50
CA LEU A 893 -29.87 18.43 1.45
C LEU A 893 -31.25 18.97 1.84
N ASN A 894 -32.11 18.13 2.43
CA ASN A 894 -33.45 18.52 2.85
C ASN A 894 -33.42 19.52 4.02
N GLN A 895 -32.52 19.33 4.99
CA GLN A 895 -32.37 20.25 6.12
C GLN A 895 -31.76 21.59 5.69
N LEU A 896 -30.71 21.57 4.86
CA LEU A 896 -30.10 22.80 4.32
C LEU A 896 -31.03 23.57 3.38
N TRP A 897 -31.92 22.90 2.66
CA TRP A 897 -32.95 23.57 1.88
C TRP A 897 -33.80 24.50 2.75
N ASN A 898 -34.22 24.02 3.92
CA ASN A 898 -35.06 24.74 4.87
C ASN A 898 -34.29 25.71 5.80
N SER A 899 -32.96 25.59 5.87
CA SER A 899 -32.12 26.48 6.68
C SER A 899 -32.11 27.92 6.15
N PRO A 900 -32.30 28.95 6.98
CA PRO A 900 -32.08 30.33 6.58
C PRO A 900 -30.60 30.72 6.56
N LYS A 901 -29.71 29.94 7.19
CA LYS A 901 -28.27 30.23 7.38
C LYS A 901 -27.37 29.60 6.31
N ALA A 902 -27.83 28.57 5.61
CA ALA A 902 -27.05 27.83 4.64
C ALA A 902 -26.47 28.75 3.54
N PHE A 903 -25.15 28.69 3.34
CA PHE A 903 -24.37 29.48 2.38
C PHE A 903 -24.39 31.00 2.63
N ARG A 904 -24.58 31.42 3.90
CA ARG A 904 -24.54 32.82 4.31
C ARG A 904 -23.49 33.06 5.38
N LYS A 905 -22.89 34.25 5.37
CA LYS A 905 -22.02 34.73 6.45
C LYS A 905 -22.85 35.08 7.68
N ALA A 906 -22.19 35.32 8.81
CA ALA A 906 -22.84 35.68 10.08
C ALA A 906 -23.69 36.97 9.99
N ASP A 907 -23.32 37.89 9.09
CA ASP A 907 -24.07 39.12 8.80
C ASP A 907 -25.29 38.91 7.87
N GLY A 908 -25.57 37.66 7.46
CA GLY A 908 -26.65 37.29 6.55
C GLY A 908 -26.35 37.52 5.06
N SER A 909 -25.20 38.11 4.72
CA SER A 909 -24.74 38.26 3.34
C SER A 909 -24.42 36.89 2.72
N GLU A 910 -24.49 36.81 1.39
CA GLU A 910 -24.18 35.58 0.66
C GLU A 910 -22.70 35.20 0.83
N TYR A 911 -22.44 33.90 0.99
CA TYR A 911 -21.09 33.36 0.89
C TYR A 911 -20.79 33.02 -0.59
N PRO A 912 -19.93 33.79 -1.28
CA PRO A 912 -19.86 33.75 -2.75
C PRO A 912 -19.10 32.55 -3.34
N THR A 913 -18.32 31.83 -2.53
CA THR A 913 -17.38 30.81 -3.02
C THR A 913 -17.55 29.46 -2.30
N LEU A 914 -17.07 28.37 -2.89
CA LEU A 914 -16.95 27.10 -2.17
C LEU A 914 -15.82 27.18 -1.13
N ARG A 915 -16.06 26.66 0.08
CA ARG A 915 -15.04 26.61 1.14
C ARG A 915 -13.99 25.55 0.88
N ILE A 916 -14.42 24.44 0.30
CA ILE A 916 -13.56 23.31 -0.06
C ILE A 916 -13.48 23.24 -1.57
N ARG A 917 -12.26 23.42 -2.11
CA ARG A 917 -11.95 23.32 -3.55
C ARG A 917 -10.92 22.24 -3.86
N SER A 918 -10.27 21.68 -2.83
CA SER A 918 -9.21 20.67 -2.97
C SER A 918 -9.72 19.29 -3.39
N ARG A 919 -11.03 19.04 -3.39
CA ARG A 919 -11.65 17.74 -3.68
C ARG A 919 -12.34 17.66 -5.05
N LEU A 920 -11.85 18.50 -5.98
CA LEU A 920 -12.24 18.51 -7.39
C LEU A 920 -13.76 18.45 -7.58
N VAL A 921 -14.26 17.45 -8.32
CA VAL A 921 -15.67 17.34 -8.69
C VAL A 921 -16.62 17.12 -7.50
N VAL A 922 -16.12 16.65 -6.36
CA VAL A 922 -16.92 16.35 -5.15
C VAL A 922 -16.99 17.56 -4.20
N SER A 923 -16.19 18.59 -4.46
CA SER A 923 -16.13 19.81 -3.64
C SER A 923 -17.51 20.40 -3.25
N PRO A 924 -18.52 20.51 -4.13
CA PRO A 924 -19.83 21.03 -3.72
C PRO A 924 -20.60 20.11 -2.76
N VAL A 925 -20.40 18.79 -2.86
CA VAL A 925 -21.02 17.82 -1.95
C VAL A 925 -20.40 17.93 -0.56
N ILE A 926 -19.08 18.06 -0.49
CA ILE A 926 -18.38 18.20 0.80
C ILE A 926 -18.66 19.57 1.42
N ASP A 927 -18.67 20.64 0.63
CA ASP A 927 -19.06 21.97 1.10
C ASP A 927 -20.47 21.95 1.71
N MET A 928 -21.43 21.30 1.03
CA MET A 928 -22.79 21.06 1.53
C MET A 928 -22.78 20.28 2.86
N ALA A 929 -22.03 19.19 2.97
CA ALA A 929 -21.91 18.43 4.23
C ALA A 929 -21.32 19.28 5.38
N CYS A 930 -20.31 20.12 5.11
CA CYS A 930 -19.74 21.03 6.10
C CYS A 930 -20.76 22.07 6.59
N TRP A 931 -21.56 22.65 5.68
CA TRP A 931 -22.61 23.62 6.05
C TRP A 931 -23.67 22.97 6.92
N TRP A 932 -24.03 21.72 6.60
CA TRP A 932 -24.99 20.97 7.37
C TRP A 932 -24.50 20.70 8.80
N ARG A 933 -23.26 20.21 8.93
CA ARG A 933 -22.65 19.90 10.24
C ARG A 933 -22.60 21.13 11.15
N GLU A 934 -22.11 22.27 10.65
CA GLU A 934 -21.96 23.48 11.46
C GLU A 934 -23.29 24.01 12.02
N GLU A 935 -24.40 23.82 11.31
CA GLU A 935 -25.70 24.33 11.73
C GLU A 935 -26.46 23.34 12.62
N TYR A 936 -26.37 22.04 12.33
CA TYR A 936 -27.21 21.03 12.96
C TYR A 936 -26.45 20.16 14.00
N GLU A 937 -25.11 20.25 14.07
CA GLU A 937 -24.26 19.51 15.02
C GLU A 937 -23.12 20.37 15.63
N PRO A 938 -23.43 21.45 16.36
CA PRO A 938 -22.42 22.37 16.91
C PRO A 938 -21.59 21.77 18.06
N ASP A 939 -22.06 20.71 18.72
CA ASP A 939 -21.43 20.09 19.90
C ASP A 939 -20.43 18.95 19.55
N ALA A 940 -20.28 18.61 18.26
CA ALA A 940 -19.27 17.65 17.82
C ALA A 940 -17.86 18.27 18.00
N PRO A 941 -16.85 17.53 18.47
CA PRO A 941 -15.53 18.09 18.75
C PRO A 941 -15.01 18.83 17.52
N PRO A 942 -14.56 20.10 17.67
CA PRO A 942 -13.96 20.81 16.57
C PRO A 942 -12.75 20.00 16.10
N THR A 943 -12.68 19.70 14.80
CA THR A 943 -11.42 19.34 14.15
C THR A 943 -10.40 20.37 14.64
N ALA A 944 -9.38 19.94 15.38
CA ALA A 944 -8.46 20.84 16.07
C ALA A 944 -7.93 21.91 15.10
N LEU A 945 -8.44 23.13 15.24
CA LEU A 945 -7.78 24.32 14.74
C LEU A 945 -6.79 24.71 15.84
N PRO A 946 -5.47 24.71 15.59
CA PRO A 946 -4.50 25.19 16.58
C PRO A 946 -4.67 26.71 16.71
N ASN A 947 -5.15 27.16 17.86
CA ASN A 947 -5.04 28.56 18.26
C ASN A 947 -3.55 28.89 18.44
N ASN A 948 -3.03 29.79 17.62
CA ASN A 948 -1.79 30.51 17.87
C ASN A 948 -2.19 31.88 18.43
N GLU A 949 -2.01 32.09 19.72
CA GLU A 949 -1.70 33.41 20.26
C GLU A 949 -0.89 33.25 21.55
N ASN A 950 0.36 33.70 21.48
CA ASN A 950 1.13 34.10 22.65
C ASN A 950 0.49 35.41 23.13
N ASP A 951 -0.10 35.41 24.32
CA ASP A 951 0.06 36.56 25.20
C ASP A 951 0.22 36.12 26.65
N GLY A 952 1.15 36.76 27.34
CA GLY A 952 1.59 36.39 28.66
C GLY A 952 0.60 36.82 29.73
N SER A 953 0.27 35.92 30.66
CA SER A 953 0.14 36.25 32.08
C SER A 953 0.07 34.98 32.92
N ASN A 954 0.78 35.01 34.03
CA ASN A 954 0.74 34.02 35.09
C ASN A 954 -0.70 33.83 35.59
N GLU A 955 -1.14 32.59 35.80
CA GLU A 955 -1.54 32.14 37.14
C GLU A 955 -1.83 30.64 37.21
N VAL A 956 -1.60 30.14 38.42
CA VAL A 956 -1.53 28.75 38.86
C VAL A 956 -2.93 28.23 39.21
N SER A 957 -3.26 26.98 38.85
CA SER A 957 -3.94 26.06 39.80
C SER A 957 -3.93 24.60 39.35
N ASN A 958 -3.45 23.78 40.29
CA ASN A 958 -3.46 22.33 40.32
C ASN A 958 -4.88 21.75 40.35
N ALA A 959 -5.08 20.59 39.70
CA ALA A 959 -5.92 19.53 40.26
C ALA A 959 -5.47 18.14 39.75
N ASN A 960 -4.84 17.40 40.65
CA ASN A 960 -4.58 15.96 40.58
C ASN A 960 -5.89 15.15 40.74
N ASN A 961 -5.98 14.02 40.03
CA ASN A 961 -6.51 12.72 40.48
C ASN A 961 -6.35 11.74 39.30
N SER A 962 -5.40 10.81 39.24
CA SER A 962 -5.06 9.67 40.11
C SER A 962 -6.10 8.54 40.12
N ASN A 963 -5.68 7.42 39.51
CA ASN A 963 -5.91 6.01 39.84
C ASN A 963 -7.19 5.27 39.39
N ASN A 964 -6.92 4.30 38.50
CA ASN A 964 -7.04 2.84 38.71
C ASN A 964 -8.15 2.03 38.01
N ASP A 965 -7.64 1.00 37.33
CA ASP A 965 -8.12 -0.38 37.15
C ASP A 965 -9.41 -0.65 36.35
N LEU A 966 -9.31 -1.39 35.23
CA LEU A 966 -9.57 -2.84 35.19
C LEU A 966 -9.53 -3.44 33.75
N LEU A 967 -9.14 -4.72 33.72
CA LEU A 967 -9.07 -5.68 32.62
C LEU A 967 -10.39 -5.90 31.83
N PRO A 968 -10.33 -6.57 30.65
CA PRO A 968 -11.42 -6.68 29.69
C PRO A 968 -12.32 -7.90 29.92
N THR A 969 -13.59 -7.83 29.50
CA THR A 969 -14.49 -8.91 28.99
C THR A 969 -15.95 -8.38 28.90
N PRO A 970 -16.93 -9.11 28.30
CA PRO A 970 -17.21 -9.17 26.87
C PRO A 970 -18.66 -8.74 26.53
N ILE A 971 -19.00 -8.84 25.25
CA ILE A 971 -20.30 -8.57 24.59
C ILE A 971 -21.49 -9.18 25.36
N SER A 972 -22.40 -8.33 25.87
CA SER A 972 -23.87 -8.52 25.82
C SER A 972 -24.61 -7.33 26.45
N ASN A 973 -25.43 -6.61 25.66
CA ASN A 973 -26.84 -6.30 25.97
C ASN A 973 -27.36 -5.19 25.03
N MET A 974 -28.11 -5.60 24.02
CA MET A 974 -29.18 -4.78 23.46
C MET A 974 -30.32 -4.74 24.48
N ALA A 975 -30.60 -3.56 25.05
CA ALA A 975 -31.93 -3.09 25.44
C ALA A 975 -31.82 -1.75 26.18
N ASN A 976 -31.91 -0.64 25.46
CA ASN A 976 -32.73 0.49 25.89
C ASN A 976 -33.01 1.41 24.71
N VAL A 977 -34.27 1.41 24.30
CA VAL A 977 -34.86 2.33 23.32
C VAL A 977 -35.00 3.68 24.01
N GLY A 978 -34.23 4.66 23.54
CA GLY A 978 -34.29 6.06 23.97
C GLY A 978 -33.79 6.97 22.85
N THR A 979 -34.71 7.35 21.96
CA THR A 979 -34.67 8.54 21.08
C THR A 979 -33.35 8.89 20.37
N GLU A 980 -33.22 8.29 19.18
CA GLU A 980 -32.60 8.77 17.93
C GLU A 980 -32.06 10.21 17.91
N PHE A 981 -30.74 10.39 17.88
CA PHE A 981 -30.06 11.53 17.19
C PHE A 981 -28.56 11.25 16.90
N GLY A 982 -27.94 10.22 17.47
CA GLY A 982 -26.52 9.87 17.22
C GLY A 982 -26.22 9.13 15.91
N PHE A 983 -27.09 9.24 14.91
CA PHE A 983 -27.07 8.42 13.70
C PHE A 983 -26.20 9.00 12.55
N LEU A 984 -25.88 10.30 12.61
CA LEU A 984 -25.10 11.01 11.58
C LEU A 984 -23.70 11.46 12.06
N ASN A 985 -23.47 11.56 13.36
CA ASN A 985 -22.35 12.33 13.93
C ASN A 985 -20.94 11.85 13.50
N ASP A 986 -20.50 10.66 13.93
CA ASP A 986 -19.17 10.14 13.58
C ASP A 986 -19.19 9.35 12.26
N GLU A 987 -20.35 8.79 11.88
CA GLU A 987 -20.48 7.87 10.73
C GLU A 987 -20.70 8.60 9.38
N PHE A 988 -21.32 9.79 9.35
CA PHE A 988 -21.49 10.55 8.09
C PHE A 988 -20.20 11.18 7.63
N LEU A 989 -19.43 11.71 8.58
CA LEU A 989 -18.17 12.35 8.26
C LEU A 989 -17.07 11.34 8.03
N THR A 990 -17.12 10.10 8.56
CA THR A 990 -16.20 9.02 8.16
C THR A 990 -16.25 8.76 6.65
N ASP A 991 -17.44 8.82 6.04
CA ASP A 991 -17.59 8.72 4.57
C ASP A 991 -16.87 9.86 3.81
N PHE A 992 -16.56 10.95 4.52
CA PHE A 992 -15.82 12.14 4.06
C PHE A 992 -14.55 12.43 4.90
N GLU A 993 -14.09 11.50 5.75
CA GLU A 993 -13.02 11.78 6.72
C GLU A 993 -11.71 11.92 5.97
N TRP A 994 -11.55 11.14 4.90
CA TRP A 994 -10.50 11.32 3.90
C TRP A 994 -10.43 12.75 3.32
N ALA A 995 -11.54 13.51 3.38
CA ALA A 995 -11.63 14.88 2.92
C ALA A 995 -11.30 15.91 4.01
N LEU A 996 -11.73 15.65 5.26
CA LEU A 996 -11.67 16.55 6.42
C LEU A 996 -10.44 16.33 7.30
N ASP A 997 -10.00 15.09 7.41
CA ASP A 997 -8.72 14.72 7.97
C ASP A 997 -7.68 14.99 6.89
N GLY A 998 -6.97 16.11 7.03
CA GLY A 998 -5.76 16.37 6.28
C GLY A 998 -4.78 15.25 6.60
N GLY A 999 -4.80 14.19 5.78
CA GLY A 999 -3.94 13.03 5.92
C GLY A 999 -2.54 13.46 6.34
N ASN A 1000 -2.08 12.87 7.43
CA ASN A 1000 -0.91 13.24 8.23
C ASN A 1000 0.41 13.20 7.43
N GLY A 1001 0.57 14.16 6.52
CA GLY A 1001 1.59 14.25 5.49
C GLY A 1001 1.39 15.51 4.65
N GLY A 1002 1.77 16.66 5.21
CA GLY A 1002 1.73 17.96 4.55
C GLY A 1002 0.79 18.93 5.25
N ASN A 1003 1.34 19.73 6.16
CA ASN A 1003 0.73 21.01 6.53
C ASN A 1003 0.66 21.84 5.25
N ASP A 1004 -0.54 21.88 4.69
CA ASP A 1004 -1.04 23.00 3.90
C ASP A 1004 -2.52 22.79 3.55
N TYR A 1005 -3.12 21.60 3.77
CA TYR A 1005 -4.40 21.30 3.15
C TYR A 1005 -5.69 21.87 3.77
N LEU A 1006 -5.61 22.65 4.86
CA LEU A 1006 -6.74 23.42 5.40
C LEU A 1006 -6.25 24.78 5.93
N LEU A 1007 -6.24 25.80 5.07
CA LEU A 1007 -6.27 27.19 5.50
C LEU A 1007 -7.32 27.93 4.65
N PRO A 1008 -8.30 28.62 5.26
CA PRO A 1008 -9.04 29.67 4.55
C PRO A 1008 -8.09 30.82 4.19
N PRO A 1009 -8.39 31.64 3.17
CA PRO A 1009 -7.69 32.89 2.98
C PRO A 1009 -8.08 33.84 4.12
N GLU A 1010 -7.10 34.13 4.98
CA GLU A 1010 -7.10 35.13 6.06
C GLU A 1010 -7.94 34.81 7.31
N ALA A 1011 -7.35 35.13 8.46
CA ALA A 1011 -7.88 34.90 9.80
C ALA A 1011 -9.19 35.67 10.06
N TYR A 1012 -10.15 35.00 10.71
CA TYR A 1012 -11.20 35.67 11.49
C TYR A 1012 -11.38 34.89 12.80
N SER A 1013 -10.66 35.34 13.83
CA SER A 1013 -11.12 35.25 15.20
C SER A 1013 -12.39 36.08 15.35
N ASP A 1014 -13.23 35.73 16.32
CA ASP A 1014 -14.50 36.36 16.70
C ASP A 1014 -15.71 35.94 15.87
N LEU A 1015 -16.29 34.78 16.20
CA LEU A 1015 -17.74 34.50 16.12
C LEU A 1015 -18.04 33.13 16.73
N ALA A 1016 -17.94 33.04 18.06
CA ALA A 1016 -18.70 32.04 18.80
C ALA A 1016 -20.18 32.44 18.76
N TRP A 1017 -21.07 31.53 18.33
CA TRP A 1017 -22.50 31.70 18.57
C TRP A 1017 -22.75 31.61 20.09
N PRO A 1018 -23.40 32.59 20.73
CA PRO A 1018 -23.71 32.49 22.15
C PRO A 1018 -24.71 31.35 22.40
N ALA A 1019 -24.40 30.51 23.40
CA ALA A 1019 -25.28 29.45 23.88
C ALA A 1019 -26.65 30.01 24.34
N PRO A 1020 -27.75 29.24 24.20
CA PRO A 1020 -29.07 29.70 24.60
C PRO A 1020 -29.15 29.76 26.13
N THR A 1021 -29.10 30.97 26.69
CA THR A 1021 -29.52 31.19 28.07
C THR A 1021 -31.01 31.46 28.10
N SER A 1022 -31.72 30.63 28.87
CA SER A 1022 -33.12 30.78 29.26
C SER A 1022 -33.34 32.03 30.12
N SER A 1023 -34.60 32.46 30.21
CA SER A 1023 -35.18 33.63 30.91
C SER A 1023 -35.03 34.96 30.13
N ALA A 1024 -36.09 35.44 29.48
CA ALA A 1024 -37.24 36.15 30.07
C ALA A 1024 -36.77 37.36 30.91
N ASP A 1025 -36.74 38.55 30.31
CA ASP A 1025 -37.64 39.66 30.64
C ASP A 1025 -37.15 41.01 30.07
N LEU A 1026 -38.14 41.88 29.81
CA LEU A 1026 -38.08 43.35 29.71
C LEU A 1026 -37.89 44.01 28.32
N ASN A 1027 -39.06 44.29 27.73
CA ASN A 1027 -39.55 45.63 27.34
C ASN A 1027 -38.70 46.53 26.41
N LEU A 1028 -39.17 46.61 25.17
CA LEU A 1028 -39.17 47.77 24.25
C LEU A 1028 -39.47 49.11 24.98
N PRO A 1029 -39.00 50.29 24.48
CA PRO A 1029 -39.66 50.97 23.35
C PRO A 1029 -38.68 51.86 22.49
N PRO A 1030 -39.13 52.79 21.63
CA PRO A 1030 -39.16 52.60 20.16
C PRO A 1030 -38.32 53.64 19.38
N ILE A 1031 -37.98 53.30 18.12
CA ILE A 1031 -38.20 54.05 16.86
C ILE A 1031 -37.70 53.20 15.71
#